data_AF-A0A9C7UVH4-F1
#
_entry.id   AF-A0A9C7UVH4-F1
#
_cell.length_a   1.000
_cell.length_b   1.000
_cell.length_c   1.000
_cell.angle_alpha   90.00
_cell.angle_beta   90.00
_cell.angle_gamma   90.00
#
_symmetry.space_group_name_H-M   'P 1'
#
loop_
_entity.id
_entity.type
_entity.pdbx_description
1 polymer ?
#
loop_
_entity_poly.entity_id
_entity_poly.type
_entity_poly.pdbx_seq_one_letter_code
_entity_poly.pdbx_strand_id
1 'polypeptide(L)'
;MNPAEDGPDGGPDTPVVYELAADCTLSDASEGELYHAVVNGVVDYGVFVDLSDSVSGLVHESNLSTSYDVGDELVVELVEVRDNGDLSFTPVDIDDPETVAVAHEYEVAETGSLGEQVGDTVHLEGEVVQIKQTGGPTIFHVSDHTGVVPCAAFEEAGVRAHPEIDIEDLVHLVGVVEERDGALQVEVASLTALEGEEEDVVRDRIETALDERAEPHDVEPLIEWPALEQLFPDLEEIAKQLRRTVLESRPIRVRHHADGDGMCASLPVELALRRFIEETHQAPEAKRHLFKRLPSKAPFYEMEDVTRDLNFALEDQARHGQKLPLLLMLDNGSTEEDVPAYANLAHYDIPILVVDHHHPDPEAVDPYIDGHVNPYLYDEDYRITTGMMCVELARMIWPDITDELRHVPAVAGISDRSKADAMTEYVELAESEGYDEEFLSDMGEALDYGAFWLKYDPGRNLINDVLNVGCDDEERHRELVSFLSNRAEEDTEQQLDAAMPHVKHERLASEAHLYRVDVENHAYRFTYPPPGKTTGEIHDRKVKETGEPVITIGYGPDFAVLRSDGVRLDIPEMVTELNEEVVGGGVSGGGHLVVGSIKFVKGMREQVLDALVEKMADAELDEDLQSTTVGHQQDD
;
A
#
# COMPACT_ATOMS: atom_id res chain seq x y z
N MET A 1 -64.22 -1.88 53.44
CA MET A 1 -64.40 -3.07 52.59
C MET A 1 -63.13 -3.17 51.76
N ASN A 2 -62.39 -4.26 51.88
CA ASN A 2 -61.24 -4.58 51.03
C ASN A 2 -61.65 -4.66 49.55
N PRO A 3 -60.71 -4.32 48.67
CA PRO A 3 -60.19 -5.30 47.71
C PRO A 3 -58.66 -5.33 47.82
N ALA A 4 -58.07 -6.42 48.31
CA ALA A 4 -57.51 -7.50 47.49
C ALA A 4 -56.39 -6.98 46.56
N GLU A 5 -55.16 -6.98 47.09
CA GLU A 5 -53.91 -6.96 46.32
C GLU A 5 -53.72 -8.37 45.73
N ASP A 6 -53.83 -8.48 44.40
CA ASP A 6 -53.28 -9.61 43.66
C ASP A 6 -51.80 -9.31 43.40
N GLY A 7 -50.92 -10.07 44.05
CA GLY A 7 -49.52 -10.18 43.63
C GLY A 7 -49.43 -11.05 42.36
N PRO A 8 -48.44 -10.82 41.48
CA PRO A 8 -48.23 -11.71 40.35
C PRO A 8 -47.68 -13.05 40.85
N ASP A 9 -48.34 -14.10 40.40
CA ASP A 9 -48.04 -15.53 40.55
C ASP A 9 -46.64 -15.81 39.97
N GLY A 10 -45.68 -16.22 40.80
CA GLY A 10 -44.38 -16.71 40.36
C GLY A 10 -44.55 -18.12 39.78
N GLY A 11 -44.13 -18.32 38.53
CA GLY A 11 -44.01 -19.65 37.94
C GLY A 11 -42.98 -20.50 38.73
N PRO A 12 -42.91 -21.82 38.50
CA PRO A 12 -41.82 -22.61 39.03
C PRO A 12 -40.53 -22.12 38.38
N ASP A 13 -39.66 -21.45 39.15
CA ASP A 13 -38.31 -21.13 38.72
C ASP A 13 -37.60 -22.46 38.45
N THR A 14 -37.37 -22.77 37.17
CA THR A 14 -36.50 -23.89 36.79
C THR A 14 -35.13 -23.62 37.42
N PRO A 15 -34.57 -24.56 38.20
CA PRO A 15 -33.27 -24.36 38.80
C PRO A 15 -32.21 -24.21 37.70
N VAL A 16 -31.44 -23.12 37.79
CA VAL A 16 -30.34 -22.81 36.88
C VAL A 16 -29.10 -23.55 37.35
N VAL A 17 -28.39 -24.19 36.41
CA VAL A 17 -27.10 -24.84 36.66
C VAL A 17 -26.08 -24.25 35.69
N TYR A 18 -24.97 -23.75 36.22
CA TYR A 18 -23.94 -23.13 35.43
C TYR A 18 -22.96 -24.18 34.88
N GLU A 19 -22.55 -23.99 33.63
CA GLU A 19 -21.48 -24.77 33.00
C GLU A 19 -20.31 -23.82 32.79
N LEU A 20 -19.24 -24.01 33.57
CA LEU A 20 -18.05 -23.17 33.48
C LEU A 20 -17.20 -23.63 32.29
N ALA A 21 -16.74 -22.67 31.48
CA ALA A 21 -15.73 -22.93 30.46
C ALA A 21 -14.41 -23.39 31.09
N ALA A 22 -13.56 -24.06 30.30
CA ALA A 22 -12.34 -24.69 30.79
C ALA A 22 -11.36 -23.70 31.44
N ASP A 23 -11.35 -22.46 30.97
CA ASP A 23 -10.49 -21.36 31.42
C ASP A 23 -11.06 -20.56 32.60
N CYS A 24 -12.31 -20.81 33.00
CA CYS A 24 -12.90 -20.16 34.18
C CYS A 24 -12.07 -20.40 35.43
N THR A 25 -11.96 -19.36 36.25
CA THR A 25 -11.27 -19.38 37.53
C THR A 25 -12.27 -19.23 38.68
N LEU A 26 -11.77 -19.25 39.92
CA LEU A 26 -12.62 -19.08 41.09
C LEU A 26 -13.37 -17.73 41.10
N SER A 27 -12.92 -16.71 40.36
CA SER A 27 -13.66 -15.44 40.25
C SER A 27 -15.02 -15.56 39.57
N ASP A 28 -15.18 -16.59 38.73
CA ASP A 28 -16.38 -16.83 37.93
C ASP A 28 -17.36 -17.78 38.65
N ALA A 29 -16.95 -18.31 39.80
CA ALA A 29 -17.76 -19.17 40.65
C ALA A 29 -18.22 -18.42 41.92
N SER A 30 -19.49 -18.57 42.27
CA SER A 30 -20.10 -17.93 43.44
C SER A 30 -20.64 -18.98 44.43
N GLU A 31 -20.39 -18.75 45.72
CA GLU A 31 -20.98 -19.59 46.77
C GLU A 31 -22.51 -19.58 46.70
N GLY A 32 -23.11 -20.77 46.79
CA GLY A 32 -24.56 -21.01 46.75
C GLY A 32 -25.13 -21.29 45.35
N GLU A 33 -24.32 -21.14 44.30
CA GLU A 33 -24.73 -21.48 42.93
C GLU A 33 -24.45 -22.95 42.58
N LEU A 34 -25.15 -23.45 41.57
CA LEU A 34 -25.09 -24.83 41.10
C LEU A 34 -24.25 -24.94 39.83
N TYR A 35 -23.39 -25.95 39.76
CA TYR A 35 -22.48 -26.15 38.64
C TYR A 35 -22.52 -27.59 38.13
N HIS A 36 -22.36 -27.76 36.81
CA HIS A 36 -21.96 -29.04 36.24
C HIS A 36 -20.52 -29.34 36.62
N ALA A 37 -20.25 -30.57 37.04
CA ALA A 37 -18.94 -30.99 37.49
C ALA A 37 -18.60 -32.39 37.01
N VAL A 38 -17.31 -32.64 36.79
CA VAL A 38 -16.78 -33.96 36.40
C VAL A 38 -15.91 -34.51 37.52
N VAL A 39 -16.13 -35.77 37.91
CA VAL A 39 -15.30 -36.43 38.91
C VAL A 39 -13.89 -36.67 38.38
N ASN A 40 -12.88 -36.07 39.02
CA ASN A 40 -11.48 -36.26 38.64
C ASN A 40 -10.72 -37.26 39.53
N GLY A 41 -11.26 -37.56 40.72
CA GLY A 41 -10.56 -38.36 41.71
C GLY A 41 -11.47 -38.86 42.83
N VAL A 42 -11.35 -40.14 43.17
CA VAL A 42 -12.13 -40.77 44.25
C VAL A 42 -11.18 -41.18 45.37
N VAL A 43 -11.50 -40.75 46.60
CA VAL A 43 -10.72 -41.06 47.82
C VAL A 43 -11.63 -41.57 48.93
N ASP A 44 -11.06 -42.18 49.98
CA ASP A 44 -11.84 -42.78 51.07
C ASP A 44 -12.78 -41.80 51.81
N TYR A 45 -12.50 -40.50 51.75
CA TYR A 45 -13.23 -39.45 52.48
C TYR A 45 -14.07 -38.54 51.57
N GLY A 46 -14.15 -38.82 50.27
CA GLY A 46 -14.92 -37.99 49.33
C GLY A 46 -14.51 -38.16 47.88
N VAL A 47 -15.08 -37.31 47.03
CA VAL A 47 -14.85 -37.29 45.59
C VAL A 47 -14.42 -35.88 45.20
N PHE A 48 -13.31 -35.77 44.49
CA PHE A 48 -12.87 -34.53 43.88
C PHE A 48 -13.55 -34.33 42.54
N VAL A 49 -14.04 -33.12 42.34
CA VAL A 49 -14.77 -32.72 41.13
C VAL A 49 -14.15 -31.45 40.57
N ASP A 50 -14.10 -31.40 39.24
CA ASP A 50 -13.66 -30.24 38.47
C ASP A 50 -14.90 -29.54 37.90
N LEU A 51 -14.96 -28.22 38.08
CA LEU A 51 -15.90 -27.36 37.37
C LEU A 51 -15.28 -26.79 36.09
N SER A 52 -13.96 -26.57 36.10
CA SER A 52 -13.12 -26.14 34.96
C SER A 52 -11.69 -26.69 35.17
N ASP A 53 -10.76 -26.41 34.25
CA ASP A 53 -9.36 -26.87 34.39
C ASP A 53 -8.64 -26.24 35.60
N SER A 54 -9.13 -25.08 36.06
CA SER A 54 -8.54 -24.33 37.17
C SER A 54 -9.38 -24.33 38.45
N VAL A 55 -10.64 -24.79 38.38
CA VAL A 55 -11.58 -24.78 39.52
C VAL A 55 -11.91 -26.22 39.91
N SER A 56 -11.27 -26.69 40.99
CA SER A 56 -11.47 -28.03 41.54
C SER A 56 -11.78 -27.98 43.03
N GLY A 57 -12.53 -28.97 43.51
CA GLY A 57 -12.89 -29.05 44.92
C GLY A 57 -13.40 -30.41 45.34
N LEU A 58 -13.81 -30.51 46.60
CA LEU A 58 -14.15 -31.79 47.24
C LEU A 58 -15.63 -31.85 47.59
N VAL A 59 -16.27 -32.94 47.16
CA VAL A 59 -17.53 -33.43 47.73
C VAL A 59 -17.20 -34.43 48.83
N HIS A 60 -17.56 -34.12 50.08
CA HIS A 60 -17.26 -34.99 51.23
C HIS A 60 -18.13 -36.26 51.25
N GLU A 61 -17.60 -37.39 51.72
CA GLU A 61 -18.30 -38.70 51.73
C GLU A 61 -19.68 -38.66 52.42
N SER A 62 -19.85 -37.79 53.41
CA SER A 62 -21.10 -37.63 54.17
C SER A 62 -22.25 -37.09 53.33
N ASN A 63 -21.94 -36.44 52.21
CA ASN A 63 -22.90 -35.81 51.31
C ASN A 63 -23.21 -36.69 50.09
N LEU A 64 -22.48 -37.80 49.91
CA LEU A 64 -22.67 -38.70 48.78
C LEU A 64 -23.80 -39.71 49.08
N SER A 65 -24.80 -39.74 48.21
CA SER A 65 -25.92 -40.71 48.27
C SER A 65 -25.62 -41.99 47.47
N THR A 66 -24.63 -41.95 46.58
CA THR A 66 -24.18 -43.05 45.71
C THR A 66 -22.66 -43.06 45.59
N SER A 67 -22.09 -44.13 45.03
CA SER A 67 -20.69 -44.19 44.62
C SER A 67 -20.51 -43.60 43.22
N TYR A 68 -19.43 -42.85 43.01
CA TYR A 68 -19.00 -42.31 41.71
C TYR A 68 -17.65 -42.91 41.31
N ASP A 69 -17.44 -43.06 40.01
CA ASP A 69 -16.17 -43.38 39.38
C ASP A 69 -15.55 -42.13 38.72
N VAL A 70 -14.25 -42.16 38.42
CA VAL A 70 -13.58 -41.06 37.71
C VAL A 70 -14.15 -40.91 36.30
N GLY A 71 -14.55 -39.67 35.96
CA GLY A 71 -15.23 -39.31 34.72
C GLY A 71 -16.75 -39.25 34.81
N ASP A 72 -17.36 -39.54 35.97
CA ASP A 72 -18.79 -39.36 36.17
C ASP A 72 -19.16 -37.87 36.24
N GLU A 73 -20.30 -37.50 35.64
CA GLU A 73 -20.86 -36.15 35.67
C GLU A 73 -21.90 -36.01 36.78
N LEU A 74 -21.91 -34.87 37.48
CA LEU A 74 -22.88 -34.55 38.52
C LEU A 74 -23.07 -33.03 38.66
N VAL A 75 -24.22 -32.64 39.19
CA VAL A 75 -24.48 -31.25 39.57
C VAL A 75 -24.09 -31.04 41.03
N VAL A 76 -23.33 -29.99 41.30
CA VAL A 76 -22.86 -29.64 42.64
C VAL A 76 -23.18 -28.20 43.01
N GLU A 77 -23.53 -27.96 44.27
CA GLU A 77 -23.62 -26.63 44.87
C GLU A 77 -22.26 -26.26 45.49
N LEU A 78 -21.73 -25.08 45.16
CA LEU A 78 -20.55 -24.53 45.82
C LEU A 78 -20.92 -24.03 47.22
N VAL A 79 -20.58 -24.79 48.26
CA VAL A 79 -21.03 -24.50 49.64
C VAL A 79 -20.09 -23.55 50.38
N GLU A 80 -18.78 -23.69 50.16
CA GLU A 80 -17.78 -22.93 50.90
C GLU A 80 -16.49 -22.81 50.09
N VAL A 81 -15.97 -21.58 50.02
CA VAL A 81 -14.62 -21.23 49.59
C VAL A 81 -13.78 -20.97 50.84
N ARG A 82 -12.82 -21.84 51.14
CA ARG A 82 -12.01 -21.71 52.35
C ARG A 82 -10.89 -20.68 52.18
N ASP A 83 -10.39 -20.15 53.30
CA ASP A 83 -9.30 -19.16 53.34
C ASP A 83 -8.00 -19.60 52.64
N ASN A 84 -7.80 -20.91 52.43
CA ASN A 84 -6.65 -21.48 51.74
C ASN A 84 -6.90 -21.76 50.24
N GLY A 85 -8.07 -21.41 49.71
CA GLY A 85 -8.48 -21.64 48.32
C GLY A 85 -9.16 -22.98 48.07
N ASP A 86 -9.32 -23.84 49.08
CA ASP A 86 -10.02 -25.13 48.91
C ASP A 86 -11.54 -24.90 48.77
N LEU A 87 -12.14 -25.57 47.79
CA LEU A 87 -13.58 -25.52 47.51
C LEU A 87 -14.30 -26.75 48.07
N SER A 88 -15.45 -26.51 48.70
CA SER A 88 -16.33 -27.57 49.22
C SER A 88 -17.64 -27.61 48.46
N PHE A 89 -18.00 -28.80 47.99
CA PHE A 89 -19.18 -29.01 47.15
C PHE A 89 -20.19 -29.95 47.82
N THR A 90 -21.47 -29.80 47.48
CA THR A 90 -22.54 -30.75 47.84
C THR A 90 -23.29 -31.18 46.57
N PRO A 91 -23.50 -32.49 46.33
CA PRO A 91 -24.20 -32.94 45.14
C PRO A 91 -25.69 -32.63 45.27
N VAL A 92 -26.30 -32.19 44.17
CA VAL A 92 -27.72 -31.87 44.12
C VAL A 92 -28.35 -32.62 42.96
N ASP A 93 -29.38 -33.42 43.26
CA ASP A 93 -30.17 -34.11 42.24
C ASP A 93 -31.23 -33.13 41.69
N ILE A 94 -31.10 -32.76 40.42
CA ILE A 94 -32.01 -31.82 39.75
C ILE A 94 -32.55 -32.46 38.47
N ASP A 95 -33.88 -32.48 38.36
CA ASP A 95 -34.58 -32.93 37.15
C ASP A 95 -34.81 -31.73 36.22
N ASP A 96 -34.37 -31.83 34.95
CA ASP A 96 -34.51 -30.83 33.88
C ASP A 96 -34.04 -29.40 34.26
N PRO A 97 -32.75 -29.20 34.60
CA PRO A 97 -32.21 -27.85 34.87
C PRO A 97 -32.15 -26.99 33.60
N GLU A 98 -32.20 -25.67 33.81
CA GLU A 98 -31.79 -24.70 32.79
C GLU A 98 -30.27 -24.53 32.88
N THR A 99 -29.53 -25.00 31.86
CA THR A 99 -28.07 -24.83 31.84
C THR A 99 -27.70 -23.46 31.29
N VAL A 100 -26.86 -22.72 32.01
CA VAL A 100 -26.30 -21.43 31.56
C VAL A 100 -24.78 -21.57 31.46
N ALA A 101 -24.24 -21.41 30.27
CA ALA A 101 -22.79 -21.38 30.08
C ALA A 101 -22.20 -20.10 30.68
N VAL A 102 -21.08 -20.23 31.38
CA VAL A 102 -20.31 -19.13 31.97
C VAL A 102 -18.92 -19.15 31.34
N ALA A 103 -18.54 -18.06 30.69
CA ALA A 103 -17.21 -17.84 30.15
C ALA A 103 -16.38 -17.01 31.15
N HIS A 104 -15.06 -17.17 31.13
CA HIS A 104 -14.16 -16.32 31.91
C HIS A 104 -14.03 -14.94 31.23
N GLU A 105 -14.34 -13.86 31.96
CA GLU A 105 -14.08 -12.50 31.46
C GLU A 105 -12.71 -12.01 31.95
N TYR A 106 -11.72 -12.03 31.07
CA TYR A 106 -10.43 -11.37 31.28
C TYR A 106 -10.43 -9.96 30.67
N GLU A 107 -9.67 -9.05 31.29
CA GLU A 107 -9.42 -7.74 30.70
C GLU A 107 -8.37 -7.89 29.59
N VAL A 108 -8.82 -7.79 28.33
CA VAL A 108 -7.97 -7.86 27.15
C VAL A 108 -7.22 -6.54 27.00
N ALA A 109 -5.89 -6.60 27.00
CA ALA A 109 -5.05 -5.44 26.73
C ALA A 109 -4.99 -5.16 25.23
N GLU A 110 -4.88 -3.87 24.89
CA GLU A 110 -4.68 -3.41 23.51
C GLU A 110 -3.18 -3.36 23.20
N THR A 111 -2.76 -3.93 22.07
CA THR A 111 -1.33 -4.02 21.69
C THR A 111 -0.66 -2.65 21.55
N GLY A 112 -1.41 -1.62 21.13
CA GLY A 112 -0.96 -0.23 21.02
C GLY A 112 -0.70 0.45 22.38
N SER A 113 -1.28 -0.07 23.47
CA SER A 113 -1.20 0.50 24.82
C SER A 113 -0.18 -0.18 25.74
N LEU A 114 0.50 -1.23 25.28
CA LEU A 114 1.37 -2.07 26.11
C LEU A 114 2.57 -1.34 26.73
N GLY A 115 2.95 -0.18 26.20
CA GLY A 115 4.00 0.65 26.79
C GLY A 115 3.72 1.08 28.23
N GLU A 116 2.45 1.13 28.64
CA GLU A 116 2.03 1.46 30.00
C GLU A 116 2.04 0.26 30.96
N GLN A 117 2.21 -0.95 30.43
CA GLN A 117 2.06 -2.23 31.14
C GLN A 117 3.37 -3.03 31.18
N VAL A 118 4.52 -2.37 30.99
CA VAL A 118 5.84 -3.03 31.00
C VAL A 118 6.11 -3.68 32.37
N GLY A 119 6.33 -4.99 32.36
CA GLY A 119 6.55 -5.84 33.53
C GLY A 119 5.28 -6.52 34.05
N ASP A 120 4.11 -6.14 33.55
CA ASP A 120 2.83 -6.74 33.92
C ASP A 120 2.49 -7.95 33.04
N THR A 121 1.65 -8.84 33.56
CA THR A 121 1.07 -9.95 32.80
C THR A 121 -0.21 -9.46 32.12
N VAL A 122 -0.32 -9.69 30.82
CA VAL A 122 -1.43 -9.22 29.99
C VAL A 122 -2.10 -10.37 29.24
N HIS A 123 -3.38 -10.19 28.94
CA HIS A 123 -4.14 -11.04 28.03
C HIS A 123 -4.30 -10.29 26.70
N LEU A 124 -3.97 -10.94 25.59
CA LEU A 124 -4.11 -10.39 24.24
C LEU A 124 -4.99 -11.30 23.41
N GLU A 125 -5.85 -10.68 22.60
CA GLU A 125 -6.60 -11.35 21.55
C GLU A 125 -6.28 -10.68 20.22
N GLY A 126 -5.83 -11.44 19.23
CA GLY A 126 -5.40 -10.88 17.95
C GLY A 126 -5.14 -11.93 16.89
N GLU A 127 -4.97 -11.47 15.65
CA GLU A 127 -4.59 -12.30 14.51
C GLU A 127 -3.07 -12.47 14.45
N VAL A 128 -2.59 -13.68 14.19
CA VAL A 128 -1.19 -13.94 13.89
C VAL A 128 -0.87 -13.49 12.45
N VAL A 129 -0.23 -12.33 12.31
CA VAL A 129 0.08 -11.74 11.00
C VAL A 129 1.46 -12.13 10.45
N GLN A 130 2.36 -12.61 11.30
CA GLN A 130 3.69 -13.08 10.90
C GLN A 130 4.28 -14.06 11.90
N ILE A 131 4.89 -15.14 11.41
CA ILE A 131 5.66 -16.10 12.24
C ILE A 131 7.12 -16.12 11.79
N LYS A 132 8.03 -15.87 12.73
CA LYS A 132 9.47 -15.87 12.49
C LYS A 132 10.19 -16.83 13.43
N GLN A 133 10.68 -17.94 12.86
CA GLN A 133 11.58 -18.84 13.57
C GLN A 133 12.97 -18.20 13.69
N THR A 134 13.46 -18.06 14.93
CA THR A 134 14.83 -17.63 15.19
C THR A 134 15.70 -18.80 15.65
N GLY A 135 17.00 -18.54 15.90
CA GLY A 135 17.88 -19.51 16.54
C GLY A 135 17.55 -19.77 18.02
N GLY A 136 16.66 -18.98 18.62
CA GLY A 136 16.14 -19.13 19.97
C GLY A 136 14.62 -19.29 19.94
N PRO A 137 13.83 -18.29 20.39
CA PRO A 137 12.37 -18.37 20.39
C PRO A 137 11.76 -18.30 18.99
N THR A 138 10.50 -18.73 18.91
CA THR A 138 9.60 -18.44 17.79
C THR A 138 8.95 -17.09 18.08
N ILE A 139 9.01 -16.16 17.14
CA ILE A 139 8.38 -14.84 17.28
C ILE A 139 7.09 -14.83 16.47
N PHE A 140 5.96 -14.72 17.16
CA PHE A 140 4.64 -14.50 16.59
C PHE A 140 4.38 -12.99 16.60
N HIS A 141 4.02 -12.39 15.48
CA HIS A 141 3.54 -11.02 15.48
C HIS A 141 2.03 -11.11 15.57
N VAL A 142 1.47 -10.63 16.67
CA VAL A 142 0.04 -10.63 16.93
C VAL A 142 -0.48 -9.22 16.70
N SER A 143 -1.49 -9.11 15.84
CA SER A 143 -2.16 -7.87 15.50
C SER A 143 -3.54 -7.83 16.13
N ASP A 144 -3.85 -6.72 16.78
CA ASP A 144 -5.24 -6.34 17.05
C ASP A 144 -5.57 -5.07 16.24
N HIS A 145 -6.68 -4.42 16.58
CA HIS A 145 -7.09 -3.18 15.91
C HIS A 145 -6.23 -1.95 16.27
N THR A 146 -5.39 -2.03 17.30
CA THR A 146 -4.58 -0.92 17.84
C THR A 146 -3.11 -0.99 17.42
N GLY A 147 -2.61 -2.16 17.05
CA GLY A 147 -1.25 -2.29 16.52
C GLY A 147 -0.78 -3.73 16.39
N VAL A 148 0.53 -3.86 16.20
CA VAL A 148 1.21 -5.15 16.04
C VAL A 148 2.36 -5.26 17.02
N VAL A 149 2.34 -6.31 17.84
CA VAL A 149 3.37 -6.59 18.85
C VAL A 149 4.07 -7.93 18.60
N PRO A 150 5.41 -8.00 18.73
CA PRO A 150 6.10 -9.27 18.71
C PRO A 150 5.90 -10.02 20.03
N CYS A 151 5.53 -11.29 19.93
CA CYS A 151 5.29 -12.22 21.00
C CYS A 151 6.31 -13.37 20.92
N ALA A 152 7.24 -13.43 21.86
CA ALA A 152 8.29 -14.44 21.90
C ALA A 152 7.85 -15.67 22.68
N ALA A 153 7.69 -16.79 21.99
CA ALA A 153 7.46 -18.09 22.60
C ALA A 153 8.71 -18.95 22.53
N PHE A 154 9.11 -19.53 23.67
CA PHE A 154 10.30 -20.37 23.77
C PHE A 154 9.96 -21.76 24.28
N GLU A 155 10.36 -22.77 23.52
CA GLU A 155 10.25 -24.17 23.95
C GLU A 155 11.65 -24.81 24.05
N GLU A 156 12.35 -24.93 22.93
CA GLU A 156 13.78 -25.29 22.88
C GLU A 156 14.50 -24.51 21.77
N ALA A 157 15.82 -24.39 21.87
CA ALA A 157 16.62 -23.63 20.90
C ALA A 157 16.51 -24.23 19.49
N GLY A 158 15.91 -23.47 18.56
CA GLY A 158 15.74 -23.86 17.16
C GLY A 158 14.54 -24.80 16.90
N VAL A 159 13.68 -25.02 17.90
CA VAL A 159 12.40 -25.71 17.75
C VAL A 159 11.29 -24.65 17.62
N ARG A 160 10.32 -24.88 16.72
CA ARG A 160 9.12 -24.04 16.60
C ARG A 160 8.23 -24.32 17.81
N ALA A 161 8.01 -23.30 18.62
CA ALA A 161 6.99 -23.31 19.66
C ALA A 161 5.62 -23.18 18.98
N HIS A 162 4.59 -23.83 19.54
CA HIS A 162 3.22 -23.80 19.02
C HIS A 162 3.13 -24.11 17.50
N PRO A 163 3.57 -25.32 17.07
CA PRO A 163 3.51 -25.72 15.66
C PRO A 163 2.08 -25.82 15.10
N GLU A 164 1.07 -25.86 15.97
CA GLU A 164 -0.36 -25.85 15.65
C GLU A 164 -0.90 -24.47 15.25
N ILE A 165 -0.20 -23.38 15.61
CA ILE A 165 -0.61 -22.01 15.28
C ILE A 165 0.02 -21.58 13.95
N ASP A 166 -0.80 -21.21 12.99
CA ASP A 166 -0.41 -20.70 11.68
C ASP A 166 -0.76 -19.21 11.51
N ILE A 167 -0.35 -18.63 10.38
CA ILE A 167 -0.68 -17.25 10.02
C ILE A 167 -2.18 -17.17 9.73
N GLU A 168 -2.83 -16.06 10.10
CA GLU A 168 -4.28 -15.80 10.05
C GLU A 168 -5.11 -16.46 11.16
N ASP A 169 -4.49 -17.25 12.03
CA ASP A 169 -5.15 -17.76 13.23
C ASP A 169 -5.45 -16.61 14.20
N LEU A 170 -6.67 -16.57 14.73
CA LEU A 170 -7.01 -15.75 15.88
C LEU A 170 -6.58 -16.47 17.14
N VAL A 171 -5.85 -15.76 18.00
CA VAL A 171 -5.23 -16.35 19.18
C VAL A 171 -5.57 -15.56 20.43
N HIS A 172 -5.74 -16.29 21.53
CA HIS A 172 -5.60 -15.77 22.87
C HIS A 172 -4.19 -16.02 23.38
N LEU A 173 -3.55 -14.98 23.90
CA LEU A 173 -2.20 -15.04 24.41
C LEU A 173 -2.15 -14.47 25.82
N VAL A 174 -1.44 -15.16 26.71
CA VAL A 174 -1.08 -14.66 28.04
C VAL A 174 0.44 -14.54 28.11
N GLY A 175 0.94 -13.38 28.51
CA GLY A 175 2.38 -13.16 28.58
C GLY A 175 2.77 -11.92 29.38
N VAL A 176 4.07 -11.77 29.60
CA VAL A 176 4.63 -10.61 30.31
C VAL A 176 5.17 -9.61 29.30
N VAL A 177 4.78 -8.35 29.43
CA VAL A 177 5.30 -7.28 28.57
C VAL A 177 6.73 -6.94 28.99
N GLU A 178 7.68 -7.02 28.08
CA GLU A 178 9.06 -6.63 28.28
C GLU A 178 9.51 -5.60 27.23
N GLU A 179 10.56 -4.85 27.56
CA GLU A 179 11.25 -3.97 26.61
C GLU A 179 12.60 -4.58 26.24
N ARG A 180 12.81 -4.80 24.94
CA ARG A 180 14.04 -5.38 24.41
C ARG A 180 14.58 -4.55 23.26
N ASP A 181 15.83 -4.10 23.39
CA ASP A 181 16.52 -3.25 22.41
C ASP A 181 15.73 -1.97 22.04
N GLY A 182 14.93 -1.45 22.99
CA GLY A 182 14.09 -0.25 22.80
C GLY A 182 12.76 -0.51 22.10
N ALA A 183 12.35 -1.78 21.95
CA ALA A 183 11.06 -2.18 21.39
C ALA A 183 10.28 -3.04 22.39
N LEU A 184 8.96 -2.91 22.39
CA LEU A 184 8.08 -3.76 23.21
C LEU A 184 8.01 -5.17 22.64
N GLN A 185 7.97 -6.15 23.52
CA GLN A 185 7.78 -7.56 23.20
C GLN A 185 6.98 -8.22 24.31
N VAL A 186 6.16 -9.22 23.99
CA VAL A 186 5.47 -10.04 25.00
C VAL A 186 6.19 -11.39 25.11
N GLU A 187 6.69 -11.72 26.29
CA GLU A 187 7.21 -13.07 26.59
C GLU A 187 6.01 -13.99 26.86
N VAL A 188 5.78 -14.94 25.95
CA VAL A 188 4.59 -15.79 25.93
C VAL A 188 4.66 -16.83 27.04
N ALA A 189 3.65 -16.84 27.90
CA ALA A 189 3.42 -17.89 28.89
C ALA A 189 2.42 -18.94 28.38
N SER A 190 1.37 -18.50 27.67
CA SER A 190 0.38 -19.33 26.99
C SER A 190 -0.02 -18.70 25.66
N LEU A 191 -0.25 -19.53 24.66
CA LEU A 191 -0.77 -19.15 23.34
C LEU A 191 -1.73 -20.23 22.88
N THR A 192 -2.95 -19.86 22.51
CA THR A 192 -4.01 -20.79 22.14
C THR A 192 -4.81 -20.20 20.98
N ALA A 193 -5.11 -21.02 19.96
CA ALA A 193 -6.01 -20.61 18.89
C ALA A 193 -7.45 -20.54 19.43
N LEU A 194 -8.16 -19.48 19.07
CA LEU A 194 -9.59 -19.36 19.30
C LEU A 194 -10.33 -20.19 18.25
N GLU A 195 -11.40 -20.87 18.66
CA GLU A 195 -12.23 -21.69 17.78
C GLU A 195 -13.72 -21.43 18.05
N GLY A 196 -14.56 -21.56 17.03
CA GLY A 196 -16.02 -21.52 17.19
C GLY A 196 -16.57 -20.12 17.51
N GLU A 197 -17.50 -20.03 18.46
CA GLU A 197 -18.19 -18.76 18.76
C GLU A 197 -17.24 -17.69 19.31
N GLU A 198 -16.20 -18.07 20.06
CA GLU A 198 -15.19 -17.13 20.58
C GLU A 198 -14.36 -16.52 19.46
N GLU A 199 -13.95 -17.34 18.48
CA GLU A 199 -13.25 -16.89 17.29
C GLU A 199 -14.09 -15.87 16.52
N ASP A 200 -15.37 -16.18 16.26
CA ASP A 200 -16.29 -15.31 15.53
C ASP A 200 -16.46 -13.95 16.22
N VAL A 201 -16.63 -13.94 17.55
CA VAL A 201 -16.78 -12.71 18.34
C VAL A 201 -15.52 -11.84 18.28
N VAL A 202 -14.35 -12.45 18.43
CA VAL A 202 -13.06 -11.74 18.39
C VAL A 202 -12.78 -11.22 16.98
N ARG A 203 -13.09 -12.02 15.95
CA ARG A 203 -12.99 -11.66 14.53
C ARG A 203 -13.82 -10.44 14.22
N ASP A 204 -15.12 -10.48 14.50
CA ASP A 204 -16.06 -9.38 14.22
C ASP A 204 -15.61 -8.09 14.92
N ARG A 205 -15.14 -8.20 16.16
CA ARG A 205 -14.63 -7.05 16.94
C ARG A 205 -13.38 -6.45 16.30
N ILE A 206 -12.40 -7.28 15.91
CA ILE A 206 -11.16 -6.83 15.29
C ILE A 206 -11.44 -6.26 13.89
N GLU A 207 -12.20 -6.97 13.05
CA GLU A 207 -12.52 -6.52 11.69
C GLU A 207 -13.25 -5.18 11.68
N THR A 208 -14.27 -5.01 12.53
CA THR A 208 -15.02 -3.74 12.65
C THR A 208 -14.09 -2.60 13.05
N ALA A 209 -13.24 -2.81 14.06
CA ALA A 209 -12.35 -1.77 14.56
C ALA A 209 -11.20 -1.46 13.57
N LEU A 210 -10.71 -2.46 12.84
CA LEU A 210 -9.76 -2.27 11.73
C LEU A 210 -10.39 -1.45 10.60
N ASP A 211 -11.64 -1.72 10.23
CA ASP A 211 -12.35 -0.96 9.19
C ASP A 211 -12.56 0.49 9.58
N GLU A 212 -12.90 0.76 10.84
CA GLU A 212 -13.02 2.12 11.36
C GLU A 212 -11.66 2.85 11.37
N ARG A 213 -10.59 2.17 11.77
CA ARG A 213 -9.24 2.76 11.82
C ARG A 213 -8.62 2.95 10.44
N ALA A 214 -8.96 2.08 9.49
CA ALA A 214 -8.51 2.15 8.11
C ALA A 214 -9.12 3.34 7.36
N GLU A 215 -10.22 3.92 7.83
CA GLU A 215 -10.85 5.08 7.21
C GLU A 215 -9.80 6.19 6.98
N PRO A 216 -9.76 6.78 5.78
CA PRO A 216 -8.84 7.88 5.48
C PRO A 216 -9.15 9.11 6.32
N HIS A 217 -8.15 9.94 6.50
CA HIS A 217 -8.33 11.25 7.11
C HIS A 217 -9.08 12.18 6.16
N ASP A 218 -10.11 12.85 6.68
CA ASP A 218 -10.82 13.92 5.97
C ASP A 218 -9.89 15.14 5.84
N VAL A 219 -9.52 15.47 4.59
CA VAL A 219 -8.59 16.55 4.27
C VAL A 219 -9.23 17.53 3.30
N GLU A 220 -9.11 18.82 3.60
CA GLU A 220 -9.44 19.86 2.63
C GLU A 220 -8.42 19.82 1.48
N PRO A 221 -8.84 19.82 0.20
CA PRO A 221 -7.93 19.89 -0.94
C PRO A 221 -6.91 21.03 -0.81
N LEU A 222 -5.70 20.86 -1.34
CA LEU A 222 -4.68 21.93 -1.29
C LEU A 222 -5.12 23.17 -2.07
N ILE A 223 -5.89 22.99 -3.14
CA ILE A 223 -6.50 24.04 -3.95
C ILE A 223 -7.94 23.64 -4.32
N GLU A 224 -8.81 24.62 -4.59
CA GLU A 224 -10.17 24.36 -5.07
C GLU A 224 -10.14 24.03 -6.58
N TRP A 225 -10.14 22.75 -6.93
CA TRP A 225 -10.10 22.32 -8.32
C TRP A 225 -11.15 21.25 -8.62
N PRO A 226 -12.31 21.63 -9.18
CA PRO A 226 -13.43 20.71 -9.40
C PRO A 226 -13.09 19.49 -10.26
N ALA A 227 -12.15 19.61 -11.20
CA ALA A 227 -11.72 18.49 -12.03
C ALA A 227 -11.04 17.40 -11.19
N LEU A 228 -10.13 17.80 -10.29
CA LEU A 228 -9.43 16.90 -9.37
C LEU A 228 -10.36 16.38 -8.27
N GLU A 229 -11.28 17.20 -7.75
CA GLU A 229 -12.25 16.79 -6.72
C GLU A 229 -13.13 15.61 -7.15
N GLN A 230 -13.36 15.40 -8.44
CA GLN A 230 -14.10 14.23 -8.95
C GLN A 230 -13.41 12.90 -8.64
N LEU A 231 -12.08 12.91 -8.50
CA LEU A 231 -11.26 11.72 -8.24
C LEU A 231 -11.16 11.38 -6.74
N PHE A 232 -11.60 12.29 -5.85
CA PHE A 232 -11.44 12.13 -4.41
C PHE A 232 -12.10 10.87 -3.85
N PRO A 233 -13.33 10.47 -4.25
CA PRO A 233 -13.93 9.23 -3.75
C PRO A 233 -13.08 7.98 -4.02
N ASP A 234 -12.47 7.89 -5.21
CA ASP A 234 -11.62 6.74 -5.54
C ASP A 234 -10.27 6.85 -4.80
N LEU A 235 -9.71 8.06 -4.65
CA LEU A 235 -8.51 8.28 -3.85
C LEU A 235 -8.73 7.91 -2.37
N GLU A 236 -9.90 8.23 -1.81
CA GLU A 236 -10.31 7.83 -0.45
C GLU A 236 -10.38 6.30 -0.33
N GLU A 237 -10.91 5.62 -1.36
CA GLU A 237 -10.94 4.15 -1.40
C GLU A 237 -9.52 3.56 -1.44
N ILE A 238 -8.64 4.08 -2.29
CA ILE A 238 -7.22 3.68 -2.34
C ILE A 238 -6.54 3.95 -0.99
N ALA A 239 -6.77 5.11 -0.39
CA ALA A 239 -6.21 5.47 0.92
C ALA A 239 -6.66 4.49 2.01
N LYS A 240 -7.95 4.14 2.02
CA LYS A 240 -8.52 3.14 2.94
C LYS A 240 -7.86 1.78 2.77
N GLN A 241 -7.74 1.29 1.54
CA GLN A 241 -7.10 0.00 1.24
C GLN A 241 -5.63 -0.01 1.66
N LEU A 242 -4.89 1.07 1.42
CA LEU A 242 -3.49 1.20 1.84
C LEU A 242 -3.34 1.25 3.37
N ARG A 243 -4.21 1.98 4.07
CA ARG A 243 -4.22 2.02 5.55
C ARG A 243 -4.56 0.65 6.11
N ARG A 244 -5.60 -0.01 5.59
CA ARG A 244 -5.96 -1.39 5.98
C ARG A 244 -4.80 -2.36 5.79
N THR A 245 -4.11 -2.28 4.65
CA THR A 245 -2.93 -3.11 4.35
C THR A 245 -1.81 -2.95 5.38
N VAL A 246 -1.57 -1.72 5.87
CA VAL A 246 -0.60 -1.47 6.95
C VAL A 246 -1.06 -2.10 8.26
N LEU A 247 -2.33 -1.93 8.63
CA LEU A 247 -2.88 -2.49 9.87
C LEU A 247 -2.84 -4.04 9.88
N GLU A 248 -3.05 -4.67 8.73
CA GLU A 248 -2.97 -6.12 8.55
C GLU A 248 -1.53 -6.66 8.42
N SER A 249 -0.51 -5.80 8.60
CA SER A 249 0.91 -6.16 8.44
C SER A 249 1.27 -6.74 7.06
N ARG A 250 0.46 -6.48 6.03
CA ARG A 250 0.72 -6.91 4.66
C ARG A 250 1.76 -5.96 4.04
N PRO A 251 2.86 -6.46 3.44
CA PRO A 251 3.86 -5.57 2.83
C PRO A 251 3.27 -4.80 1.63
N ILE A 252 3.74 -3.58 1.40
CA ILE A 252 3.42 -2.76 0.23
C ILE A 252 4.67 -2.67 -0.67
N ARG A 253 4.46 -2.86 -1.96
CA ARG A 253 5.45 -2.61 -3.01
C ARG A 253 4.91 -1.52 -3.90
N VAL A 254 5.62 -0.39 -3.97
CA VAL A 254 5.25 0.73 -4.83
C VAL A 254 6.13 0.70 -6.06
N ARG A 255 5.51 0.62 -7.23
CA ARG A 255 6.15 0.77 -8.54
C ARG A 255 5.75 2.13 -9.10
N HIS A 256 6.73 2.88 -9.60
CA HIS A 256 6.47 4.20 -10.17
C HIS A 256 7.32 4.48 -11.40
N HIS A 257 6.85 5.30 -12.33
CA HIS A 257 7.70 5.76 -13.44
C HIS A 257 8.91 6.56 -12.92
N ALA A 258 10.06 6.39 -13.59
CA ALA A 258 11.35 6.91 -13.14
C ALA A 258 11.65 8.32 -13.68
N ASP A 259 10.71 9.23 -13.54
CA ASP A 259 10.75 10.63 -13.96
C ASP A 259 10.22 11.58 -12.88
N GLY A 260 10.16 12.87 -13.19
CA GLY A 260 9.70 13.91 -12.27
C GLY A 260 8.33 13.64 -11.65
N ASP A 261 7.30 13.34 -12.45
CA ASP A 261 5.94 13.12 -11.93
C ASP A 261 5.83 11.84 -11.10
N GLY A 262 6.34 10.71 -11.60
CA GLY A 262 6.34 9.45 -10.85
C GLY A 262 7.12 9.51 -9.54
N MET A 263 8.19 10.32 -9.45
CA MET A 263 8.87 10.61 -8.18
C MET A 263 8.04 11.52 -7.27
N CYS A 264 7.43 12.57 -7.80
CA CYS A 264 6.51 13.43 -7.06
C CYS A 264 5.27 12.68 -6.55
N ALA A 265 4.87 11.61 -7.22
CA ALA A 265 3.79 10.72 -6.77
C ALA A 265 4.26 9.79 -5.65
N SER A 266 5.39 9.14 -5.84
CA SER A 266 5.81 8.03 -4.98
C SER A 266 6.46 8.45 -3.65
N LEU A 267 7.10 9.62 -3.58
CA LEU A 267 7.77 10.10 -2.37
C LEU A 267 6.81 10.54 -1.26
N PRO A 268 5.75 11.33 -1.54
CA PRO A 268 4.74 11.68 -0.54
C PRO A 268 4.06 10.44 0.04
N VAL A 269 3.66 9.50 -0.83
CA VAL A 269 3.02 8.24 -0.44
C VAL A 269 3.98 7.36 0.38
N GLU A 270 5.26 7.28 0.00
CA GLU A 270 6.28 6.61 0.81
C GLU A 270 6.39 7.24 2.20
N LEU A 271 6.44 8.56 2.31
CA LEU A 271 6.56 9.25 3.58
C LEU A 271 5.33 8.97 4.46
N ALA A 272 4.13 9.16 3.93
CA ALA A 272 2.87 8.92 4.64
C ALA A 272 2.75 7.48 5.16
N LEU A 273 2.96 6.49 4.29
CA LEU A 273 2.86 5.08 4.68
C LEU A 273 3.94 4.69 5.68
N ARG A 274 5.17 5.22 5.56
CA ARG A 274 6.22 4.92 6.54
C ARG A 274 5.92 5.53 7.90
N ARG A 275 5.32 6.72 7.99
CA ARG A 275 4.84 7.30 9.25
C ARG A 275 3.72 6.45 9.86
N PHE A 276 2.75 6.03 9.05
CA PHE A 276 1.66 5.20 9.54
C PHE A 276 2.13 3.81 9.99
N ILE A 277 3.09 3.20 9.28
CA ILE A 277 3.74 1.95 9.71
C ILE A 277 4.48 2.15 11.04
N GLU A 278 5.21 3.26 11.21
CA GLU A 278 5.93 3.59 12.46
C GLU A 278 4.97 3.78 13.65
N GLU A 279 3.81 4.36 13.43
CA GLU A 279 2.77 4.51 14.47
C GLU A 279 2.14 3.15 14.82
N THR A 280 1.90 2.30 13.82
CA THR A 280 1.15 1.05 13.99
C THR A 280 2.00 -0.08 14.57
N HIS A 281 3.29 -0.15 14.25
CA HIS A 281 4.14 -1.29 14.58
C HIS A 281 5.16 -0.94 15.66
N GLN A 282 5.17 -1.73 16.74
CA GLN A 282 6.14 -1.55 17.83
C GLN A 282 7.58 -1.87 17.42
N ALA A 283 7.77 -2.65 16.34
CA ALA A 283 9.09 -3.01 15.83
C ALA A 283 9.71 -1.86 15.00
N PRO A 284 10.85 -1.26 15.42
CA PRO A 284 11.44 -0.09 14.74
C PRO A 284 11.85 -0.33 13.28
N GLU A 285 12.03 -1.59 12.92
CA GLU A 285 12.47 -2.03 11.59
C GLU A 285 11.30 -2.33 10.63
N ALA A 286 10.05 -2.28 11.11
CA ALA A 286 8.86 -2.63 10.34
C ALA A 286 8.80 -1.91 8.99
N LYS A 287 8.99 -0.58 8.99
CA LYS A 287 9.02 0.24 7.76
C LYS A 287 10.03 -0.21 6.71
N ARG A 288 11.15 -0.83 7.11
CA ARG A 288 12.17 -1.30 6.16
C ARG A 288 11.74 -2.57 5.43
N HIS A 289 10.90 -3.38 6.06
CA HIS A 289 10.47 -4.68 5.55
C HIS A 289 9.08 -4.60 4.90
N LEU A 290 8.18 -3.81 5.49
CA LEU A 290 6.81 -3.65 5.03
C LEU A 290 6.70 -2.73 3.83
N PHE A 291 7.61 -1.78 3.63
CA PHE A 291 7.52 -0.84 2.51
C PHE A 291 8.76 -0.86 1.60
N LYS A 292 8.54 -1.02 0.29
CA LYS A 292 9.57 -0.81 -0.73
C LYS A 292 9.02 -0.04 -1.92
N ARG A 293 9.63 1.11 -2.20
CA ARG A 293 9.52 1.84 -3.46
C ARG A 293 10.54 1.35 -4.49
N LEU A 294 10.09 1.15 -5.73
CA LEU A 294 10.83 0.56 -6.84
C LEU A 294 10.55 1.37 -8.12
N PRO A 295 11.57 2.00 -8.74
CA PRO A 295 11.36 2.74 -9.98
C PRO A 295 11.23 1.78 -11.18
N SER A 296 10.40 2.14 -12.13
CA SER A 296 10.23 1.50 -13.43
C SER A 296 10.68 2.45 -14.54
N LYS A 297 11.55 1.95 -15.41
CA LYS A 297 12.13 2.75 -16.50
C LYS A 297 11.24 2.84 -17.72
N ALA A 298 10.43 1.81 -17.94
CA ALA A 298 9.41 1.84 -18.95
C ALA A 298 8.16 2.52 -18.37
N PRO A 299 7.34 3.14 -19.22
CA PRO A 299 6.06 3.69 -18.84
C PRO A 299 4.96 2.60 -18.77
N PHE A 300 5.32 1.43 -18.19
CA PHE A 300 4.43 0.29 -17.91
C PHE A 300 5.19 -0.74 -17.08
N TYR A 301 4.48 -1.70 -16.49
CA TYR A 301 5.04 -2.74 -15.63
C TYR A 301 5.67 -3.87 -16.44
N GLU A 302 6.99 -3.80 -16.64
CA GLU A 302 7.68 -4.79 -17.48
C GLU A 302 7.67 -6.21 -16.89
N MET A 303 7.66 -7.21 -17.78
CA MET A 303 7.84 -8.61 -17.38
C MET A 303 9.12 -8.87 -16.58
N GLU A 304 10.18 -8.08 -16.81
CA GLU A 304 11.42 -8.14 -16.00
C GLU A 304 11.17 -7.70 -14.55
N ASP A 305 10.42 -6.62 -14.37
CA ASP A 305 10.11 -6.03 -13.08
C ASP A 305 9.21 -6.93 -12.24
N VAL A 306 8.08 -7.39 -12.79
CA VAL A 306 7.16 -8.31 -12.10
C VAL A 306 7.82 -9.64 -11.73
N THR A 307 8.68 -10.18 -12.58
CA THR A 307 9.37 -11.45 -12.29
C THR A 307 10.32 -11.28 -11.11
N ARG A 308 11.01 -10.13 -11.04
CA ARG A 308 11.92 -9.80 -9.94
C ARG A 308 11.14 -9.58 -8.65
N ASP A 309 10.05 -8.82 -8.71
CA ASP A 309 9.24 -8.47 -7.54
C ASP A 309 8.59 -9.71 -6.93
N LEU A 310 7.98 -10.56 -7.76
CA LEU A 310 7.38 -11.82 -7.33
C LEU A 310 8.43 -12.77 -6.74
N ASN A 311 9.61 -12.89 -7.34
CA ASN A 311 10.67 -13.72 -6.77
C ASN A 311 11.09 -13.23 -5.37
N PHE A 312 11.26 -11.92 -5.18
CA PHE A 312 11.58 -11.37 -3.87
C PHE A 312 10.44 -11.55 -2.87
N ALA A 313 9.18 -11.36 -3.28
CA ALA A 313 8.01 -11.58 -2.42
C ALA A 313 7.92 -13.03 -1.93
N LEU A 314 8.13 -14.01 -2.83
CA LEU A 314 8.13 -15.44 -2.48
C LEU A 314 9.32 -15.82 -1.57
N GLU A 315 10.50 -15.20 -1.78
CA GLU A 315 11.64 -15.38 -0.87
C GLU A 315 11.36 -14.78 0.52
N ASP A 316 10.78 -13.58 0.58
CA ASP A 316 10.41 -12.91 1.83
C ASP A 316 9.33 -13.71 2.58
N GLN A 317 8.31 -14.22 1.89
CA GLN A 317 7.30 -15.14 2.45
C GLN A 317 7.97 -16.41 3.02
N ALA A 318 8.83 -17.07 2.24
CA ALA A 318 9.46 -18.32 2.67
C ALA A 318 10.47 -18.14 3.82
N ARG A 319 11.19 -17.01 3.89
CA ARG A 319 12.23 -16.76 4.92
C ARG A 319 11.71 -16.05 6.16
N HIS A 320 10.68 -15.23 6.01
CA HIS A 320 10.22 -14.31 7.03
C HIS A 320 8.75 -14.50 7.39
N GLY A 321 8.03 -15.41 6.72
CA GLY A 321 6.62 -15.68 7.03
C GLY A 321 5.70 -14.49 6.74
N GLN A 322 6.07 -13.64 5.78
CA GLN A 322 5.27 -12.47 5.40
C GLN A 322 4.13 -12.87 4.47
N LYS A 323 2.98 -12.18 4.57
CA LYS A 323 1.95 -12.17 3.52
C LYS A 323 2.58 -11.69 2.19
N LEU A 324 2.04 -12.14 1.07
CA LEU A 324 2.43 -11.57 -0.23
C LEU A 324 1.99 -10.10 -0.28
N PRO A 325 2.74 -9.23 -0.97
CA PRO A 325 2.53 -7.81 -0.86
C PRO A 325 1.28 -7.34 -1.60
N LEU A 326 0.75 -6.19 -1.20
CA LEU A 326 -0.03 -5.33 -2.10
C LEU A 326 0.92 -4.60 -3.06
N LEU A 327 0.56 -4.56 -4.34
CA LEU A 327 1.25 -3.78 -5.37
C LEU A 327 0.51 -2.45 -5.60
N LEU A 328 1.20 -1.33 -5.42
CA LEU A 328 0.71 0.00 -5.76
C LEU A 328 1.49 0.52 -6.97
N MET A 329 0.79 0.77 -8.07
CA MET A 329 1.32 1.33 -9.30
C MET A 329 1.02 2.83 -9.33
N LEU A 330 2.05 3.65 -9.47
CA LEU A 330 1.96 5.10 -9.55
C LEU A 330 2.53 5.58 -10.87
N ASP A 331 1.80 6.44 -11.59
CA ASP A 331 2.24 7.04 -12.84
C ASP A 331 2.57 6.02 -13.95
N ASN A 332 1.90 4.87 -13.87
CA ASN A 332 1.92 3.73 -14.80
C ASN A 332 0.83 2.75 -14.35
N GLY A 333 0.51 1.76 -15.19
CA GLY A 333 -0.35 0.64 -14.78
C GLY A 333 -1.73 0.61 -15.44
N SER A 334 -2.09 1.65 -16.19
CA SER A 334 -3.44 1.77 -16.76
C SER A 334 -3.62 1.20 -18.16
N THR A 335 -2.57 0.70 -18.82
CA THR A 335 -2.63 0.38 -20.26
C THR A 335 -2.56 -1.12 -20.56
N GLU A 336 -2.92 -1.52 -21.79
CA GLU A 336 -2.86 -2.93 -22.20
C GLU A 336 -1.43 -3.53 -22.07
N GLU A 337 -0.38 -2.70 -22.14
CA GLU A 337 1.01 -3.11 -21.93
C GLU A 337 1.30 -3.67 -20.52
N ASP A 338 0.50 -3.32 -19.51
CA ASP A 338 0.63 -3.81 -18.13
C ASP A 338 0.02 -5.22 -17.92
N VAL A 339 -0.93 -5.62 -18.77
CA VAL A 339 -1.70 -6.86 -18.64
C VAL A 339 -0.82 -8.12 -18.53
N PRO A 340 0.26 -8.30 -19.31
CA PRO A 340 1.11 -9.47 -19.15
C PRO A 340 1.72 -9.61 -17.75
N ALA A 341 2.07 -8.48 -17.12
CA ALA A 341 2.60 -8.48 -15.76
C ALA A 341 1.52 -8.78 -14.73
N TYR A 342 0.35 -8.17 -14.84
CA TYR A 342 -0.77 -8.45 -13.94
C TYR A 342 -1.27 -9.89 -14.06
N ALA A 343 -1.37 -10.43 -15.27
CA ALA A 343 -1.71 -11.83 -15.49
C ALA A 343 -0.71 -12.81 -14.86
N ASN A 344 0.56 -12.42 -14.75
CA ASN A 344 1.58 -13.21 -14.05
C ASN A 344 1.37 -13.19 -12.52
N LEU A 345 0.86 -12.08 -11.96
CA LEU A 345 0.54 -11.95 -10.53
C LEU A 345 -0.80 -12.58 -10.15
N ALA A 346 -1.78 -12.64 -11.05
CA ALA A 346 -3.13 -13.17 -10.82
C ALA A 346 -3.21 -14.64 -10.34
N HIS A 347 -2.07 -15.35 -10.33
CA HIS A 347 -1.93 -16.68 -9.74
C HIS A 347 -1.67 -16.67 -8.23
N TYR A 348 -1.52 -15.50 -7.64
CA TYR A 348 -1.14 -15.24 -6.26
C TYR A 348 -2.11 -14.25 -5.61
N ASP A 349 -2.23 -14.30 -4.29
CA ASP A 349 -2.95 -13.28 -3.51
C ASP A 349 -2.09 -12.00 -3.41
N ILE A 350 -2.08 -11.22 -4.48
CA ILE A 350 -1.38 -9.94 -4.61
C ILE A 350 -2.40 -8.92 -5.10
N PRO A 351 -3.00 -8.12 -4.20
CA PRO A 351 -3.88 -7.04 -4.59
C PRO A 351 -3.10 -5.97 -5.37
N ILE A 352 -3.74 -5.33 -6.35
CA ILE A 352 -3.12 -4.35 -7.23
C ILE A 352 -3.96 -3.07 -7.24
N LEU A 353 -3.33 -1.95 -6.85
CA LEU A 353 -3.92 -0.62 -6.89
C LEU A 353 -3.17 0.24 -7.91
N VAL A 354 -3.89 1.04 -8.69
CA VAL A 354 -3.32 1.91 -9.73
C VAL A 354 -3.79 3.35 -9.51
N VAL A 355 -2.83 4.28 -9.49
CA VAL A 355 -3.07 5.72 -9.59
C VAL A 355 -2.19 6.22 -10.72
N ASP A 356 -2.80 6.73 -11.79
CA ASP A 356 -2.09 7.04 -13.02
C ASP A 356 -2.90 8.04 -13.86
N HIS A 357 -2.23 8.76 -14.75
CA HIS A 357 -2.81 9.79 -15.58
C HIS A 357 -2.55 9.60 -17.08
N HIS A 358 -1.92 8.49 -17.49
CA HIS A 358 -1.85 8.09 -18.89
C HIS A 358 -3.25 7.69 -19.40
N HIS A 359 -3.45 7.71 -20.72
CA HIS A 359 -4.74 7.30 -21.29
C HIS A 359 -4.97 5.81 -21.02
N PRO A 360 -6.04 5.42 -20.28
CA PRO A 360 -6.21 4.05 -19.80
C PRO A 360 -6.84 3.13 -20.84
N ASP A 361 -6.62 1.83 -20.68
CA ASP A 361 -7.31 0.71 -21.34
C ASP A 361 -8.10 -0.10 -20.30
N PRO A 362 -9.17 0.46 -19.68
CA PRO A 362 -9.84 -0.14 -18.53
C PRO A 362 -10.41 -1.53 -18.81
N GLU A 363 -10.94 -1.77 -20.02
CA GLU A 363 -11.43 -3.11 -20.42
C GLU A 363 -10.33 -4.19 -20.35
N ALA A 364 -9.06 -3.80 -20.50
CA ALA A 364 -7.91 -4.70 -20.46
C ALA A 364 -7.37 -4.89 -19.03
N VAL A 365 -7.24 -3.81 -18.24
CA VAL A 365 -6.58 -3.85 -16.92
C VAL A 365 -7.52 -4.11 -15.75
N ASP A 366 -8.76 -3.58 -15.76
CA ASP A 366 -9.72 -3.68 -14.65
C ASP A 366 -9.99 -5.12 -14.16
N PRO A 367 -9.98 -6.17 -15.01
CA PRO A 367 -10.15 -7.55 -14.54
C PRO A 367 -9.03 -8.07 -13.60
N TYR A 368 -7.91 -7.35 -13.49
CA TYR A 368 -6.74 -7.76 -12.73
C TYR A 368 -6.40 -6.87 -11.53
N ILE A 369 -7.05 -5.71 -11.40
CA ILE A 369 -6.73 -4.70 -10.37
C ILE A 369 -7.92 -4.49 -9.43
N ASP A 370 -7.63 -4.10 -8.20
CA ASP A 370 -8.59 -3.92 -7.10
C ASP A 370 -8.97 -2.45 -6.88
N GLY A 371 -8.27 -1.52 -7.52
CA GLY A 371 -8.58 -0.09 -7.49
C GLY A 371 -7.84 0.65 -8.60
N HIS A 372 -8.51 1.61 -9.24
CA HIS A 372 -8.03 2.32 -10.41
C HIS A 372 -8.46 3.79 -10.37
N VAL A 373 -7.52 4.69 -10.11
CA VAL A 373 -7.74 6.14 -10.15
C VAL A 373 -7.06 6.69 -11.39
N ASN A 374 -7.86 7.27 -12.29
CA ASN A 374 -7.34 7.89 -13.50
C ASN A 374 -8.29 9.01 -14.00
N PRO A 375 -7.79 10.23 -14.30
CA PRO A 375 -8.62 11.37 -14.75
C PRO A 375 -9.45 11.07 -16.00
N TYR A 376 -8.96 10.25 -16.92
CA TYR A 376 -9.71 9.90 -18.14
C TYR A 376 -10.99 9.09 -17.87
N LEU A 377 -11.11 8.46 -16.69
CA LEU A 377 -12.34 7.78 -16.26
C LEU A 377 -13.46 8.77 -15.87
N TYR A 378 -13.12 10.06 -15.74
CA TYR A 378 -13.98 11.14 -15.28
C TYR A 378 -14.19 12.24 -16.34
N ASP A 379 -14.00 11.92 -17.62
CA ASP A 379 -14.02 12.89 -18.73
C ASP A 379 -12.99 14.04 -18.58
N GLU A 380 -11.97 13.84 -17.74
CA GLU A 380 -10.81 14.73 -17.62
C GLU A 380 -9.64 14.22 -18.48
N ASP A 381 -8.46 14.83 -18.34
CA ASP A 381 -7.29 14.54 -19.18
C ASP A 381 -5.98 14.55 -18.39
N TYR A 382 -4.87 14.36 -19.13
CA TYR A 382 -3.51 14.27 -18.59
C TYR A 382 -3.06 15.47 -17.74
N ARG A 383 -3.74 16.63 -17.81
CA ARG A 383 -3.33 17.84 -17.07
C ARG A 383 -3.42 17.66 -15.55
N ILE A 384 -4.24 16.72 -15.07
CA ILE A 384 -4.18 16.23 -13.69
C ILE A 384 -3.08 15.18 -13.64
N THR A 385 -1.92 15.52 -13.09
CA THR A 385 -0.79 14.57 -13.06
C THR A 385 -0.90 13.60 -11.89
N THR A 386 -0.19 12.47 -11.98
CA THR A 386 -0.16 11.46 -10.92
C THR A 386 0.42 12.04 -9.63
N GLY A 387 1.44 12.89 -9.73
CA GLY A 387 2.04 13.59 -8.59
C GLY A 387 1.04 14.46 -7.83
N MET A 388 0.13 15.15 -8.53
CA MET A 388 -0.94 15.95 -7.88
C MET A 388 -1.90 15.06 -7.09
N MET A 389 -2.40 13.99 -7.72
CA MET A 389 -3.32 13.03 -7.07
C MET A 389 -2.68 12.37 -5.84
N CYS A 390 -1.40 11.98 -5.95
CA CYS A 390 -0.70 11.26 -4.89
C CYS A 390 -0.31 12.13 -3.70
N VAL A 391 -0.20 13.46 -3.86
CA VAL A 391 -0.07 14.38 -2.73
C VAL A 391 -1.36 14.37 -1.89
N GLU A 392 -2.52 14.39 -2.54
CA GLU A 392 -3.81 14.29 -1.83
C GLU A 392 -3.97 12.92 -1.17
N LEU A 393 -3.65 11.84 -1.88
CA LEU A 393 -3.61 10.48 -1.32
C LEU A 393 -2.71 10.38 -0.07
N ALA A 394 -1.51 10.95 -0.12
CA ALA A 394 -0.58 10.94 1.00
C ALA A 394 -1.15 11.68 2.23
N ARG A 395 -1.86 12.79 2.00
CA ARG A 395 -2.52 13.56 3.06
C ARG A 395 -3.72 12.81 3.66
N MET A 396 -4.49 12.09 2.85
CA MET A 396 -5.56 11.19 3.32
C MET A 396 -5.01 10.04 4.18
N ILE A 397 -3.78 9.59 3.91
CA ILE A 397 -3.11 8.55 4.72
C ILE A 397 -2.51 9.14 6.00
N TRP A 398 -1.84 10.30 5.93
CA TRP A 398 -1.13 10.89 7.05
C TRP A 398 -1.11 12.43 6.93
N PRO A 399 -2.07 13.17 7.50
CA PRO A 399 -2.23 14.60 7.23
C PRO A 399 -1.10 15.49 7.80
N ASP A 400 -0.38 15.03 8.82
CA ASP A 400 0.66 15.81 9.51
C ASP A 400 1.87 16.16 8.63
N ILE A 401 2.03 15.56 7.45
CA ILE A 401 3.08 15.91 6.47
C ILE A 401 2.64 17.01 5.50
N THR A 402 1.41 17.55 5.61
CA THR A 402 0.85 18.50 4.63
C THR A 402 1.78 19.68 4.34
N ASP A 403 2.40 20.26 5.38
CA ASP A 403 3.31 21.40 5.22
C ASP A 403 4.59 21.03 4.44
N GLU A 404 5.03 19.76 4.47
CA GLU A 404 6.19 19.26 3.70
C GLU A 404 5.87 19.03 2.22
N LEU A 405 4.59 19.08 1.81
CA LEU A 405 4.15 18.65 0.48
C LEU A 405 3.64 19.77 -0.43
N ARG A 406 3.45 20.99 0.10
CA ARG A 406 2.75 22.08 -0.61
C ARG A 406 3.38 22.51 -1.94
N HIS A 407 4.68 22.31 -2.12
CA HIS A 407 5.38 22.61 -3.37
C HIS A 407 5.35 21.44 -4.38
N VAL A 408 5.09 20.22 -3.92
CA VAL A 408 5.22 18.99 -4.73
C VAL A 408 4.26 18.95 -5.93
N PRO A 409 2.97 19.33 -5.81
CA PRO A 409 2.07 19.36 -6.97
C PRO A 409 2.54 20.28 -8.09
N ALA A 410 3.21 21.39 -7.74
CA ALA A 410 3.77 22.31 -8.73
C ALA A 410 4.97 21.69 -9.47
N VAL A 411 5.87 21.01 -8.75
CA VAL A 411 6.99 20.27 -9.36
C VAL A 411 6.46 19.19 -10.31
N ALA A 412 5.50 18.40 -9.84
CA ALA A 412 4.80 17.37 -10.63
C ALA A 412 4.25 17.92 -11.95
N GLY A 413 3.42 18.96 -11.86
CA GLY A 413 2.81 19.59 -13.03
C GLY A 413 3.82 20.24 -13.99
N ILE A 414 4.90 20.85 -13.48
CA ILE A 414 5.96 21.44 -14.31
C ILE A 414 6.75 20.34 -15.03
N SER A 415 7.16 19.30 -14.30
CA SER A 415 7.89 18.15 -14.86
C SER A 415 7.12 17.51 -16.00
N ASP A 416 5.80 17.41 -15.87
CA ASP A 416 4.93 16.78 -16.85
C ASP A 416 4.27 17.75 -17.84
N ARG A 417 4.69 19.03 -17.80
CA ARG A 417 4.21 20.08 -18.70
C ARG A 417 2.68 20.19 -18.71
N SER A 418 2.06 20.05 -17.54
CA SER A 418 0.62 20.24 -17.36
C SER A 418 0.19 21.62 -17.85
N LYS A 419 -0.93 21.65 -18.56
CA LYS A 419 -1.58 22.87 -19.07
C LYS A 419 -2.86 23.21 -18.30
N ALA A 420 -2.99 22.73 -17.06
CA ALA A 420 -4.14 23.08 -16.23
C ALA A 420 -4.09 24.56 -15.83
N ASP A 421 -5.23 25.25 -15.88
CA ASP A 421 -5.35 26.61 -15.33
C ASP A 421 -5.01 26.64 -13.82
N ALA A 422 -5.31 25.54 -13.12
CA ALA A 422 -5.00 25.31 -11.72
C ALA A 422 -3.48 25.32 -11.41
N MET A 423 -2.60 25.19 -12.42
CA MET A 423 -1.16 25.26 -12.20
C MET A 423 -0.73 26.59 -11.60
N THR A 424 -1.40 27.70 -11.92
CA THR A 424 -1.09 29.00 -11.31
C THR A 424 -1.27 28.96 -9.79
N GLU A 425 -2.34 28.30 -9.30
CA GLU A 425 -2.59 28.20 -7.87
C GLU A 425 -1.57 27.29 -7.17
N TYR A 426 -1.18 26.18 -7.79
CA TYR A 426 -0.11 25.32 -7.25
C TYR A 426 1.26 26.03 -7.22
N VAL A 427 1.60 26.80 -8.25
CA VAL A 427 2.84 27.59 -8.26
C VAL A 427 2.79 28.68 -7.20
N GLU A 428 1.68 29.42 -7.07
CA GLU A 428 1.51 30.42 -6.01
C GLU A 428 1.60 29.79 -4.60
N LEU A 429 1.06 28.59 -4.43
CA LEU A 429 1.18 27.82 -3.19
C LEU A 429 2.66 27.47 -2.91
N ALA A 430 3.39 26.97 -3.90
CA ALA A 430 4.81 26.66 -3.77
C ALA A 430 5.67 27.91 -3.50
N GLU A 431 5.37 29.04 -4.15
CA GLU A 431 6.02 30.32 -3.90
C GLU A 431 5.83 30.79 -2.45
N SER A 432 4.66 30.54 -1.87
CA SER A 432 4.39 30.85 -0.46
C SER A 432 5.26 30.07 0.52
N GLU A 433 5.75 28.90 0.10
CA GLU A 433 6.71 28.04 0.82
C GLU A 433 8.17 28.34 0.47
N GLY A 434 8.43 29.32 -0.42
CA GLY A 434 9.77 29.78 -0.77
C GLY A 434 10.41 29.07 -1.97
N TYR A 435 9.59 28.49 -2.84
CA TYR A 435 9.97 27.89 -4.12
C TYR A 435 9.47 28.74 -5.28
N ASP A 436 10.36 29.47 -5.95
CA ASP A 436 10.00 30.16 -7.19
C ASP A 436 9.91 29.19 -8.39
N GLU A 437 9.22 29.60 -9.45
CA GLU A 437 8.98 28.77 -10.64
C GLU A 437 10.27 28.26 -11.31
N GLU A 438 11.33 29.08 -11.31
CA GLU A 438 12.65 28.70 -11.84
C GLU A 438 13.24 27.55 -11.01
N PHE A 439 13.20 27.67 -9.68
CA PHE A 439 13.69 26.63 -8.79
C PHE A 439 12.83 25.35 -8.85
N LEU A 440 11.51 25.46 -9.00
CA LEU A 440 10.64 24.29 -9.23
C LEU A 440 11.00 23.54 -10.52
N SER A 441 11.32 24.27 -11.59
CA SER A 441 11.80 23.69 -12.85
C SER A 441 13.16 23.01 -12.66
N ASP A 442 14.08 23.65 -11.94
CA ASP A 442 15.38 23.06 -11.58
C ASP A 442 15.22 21.78 -10.75
N MET A 443 14.24 21.71 -9.85
CA MET A 443 13.93 20.50 -9.10
C MET A 443 13.55 19.35 -10.05
N GLY A 444 12.66 19.60 -11.01
CA GLY A 444 12.29 18.61 -12.02
C GLY A 444 13.50 18.08 -12.81
N GLU A 445 14.37 18.97 -13.29
CA GLU A 445 15.59 18.60 -14.01
C GLU A 445 16.58 17.82 -13.12
N ALA A 446 16.74 18.24 -11.86
CA ALA A 446 17.59 17.56 -10.90
C ALA A 446 17.09 16.13 -10.59
N LEU A 447 15.77 15.95 -10.49
CA LEU A 447 15.13 14.65 -10.30
C LEU A 447 15.41 13.73 -11.49
N ASP A 448 15.09 14.15 -12.71
CA ASP A 448 15.34 13.39 -13.94
C ASP A 448 16.81 12.98 -14.07
N TYR A 449 17.71 13.91 -13.82
CA TYR A 449 19.15 13.67 -13.89
C TYR A 449 19.61 12.67 -12.82
N GLY A 450 19.11 12.80 -11.58
CA GLY A 450 19.36 11.84 -10.51
C GLY A 450 18.86 10.43 -10.83
N ALA A 451 17.60 10.33 -11.29
CA ALA A 451 16.96 9.06 -11.67
C ALA A 451 17.73 8.35 -12.80
N PHE A 452 18.17 9.10 -13.82
CA PHE A 452 18.96 8.57 -14.93
C PHE A 452 20.21 7.82 -14.44
N TRP A 453 20.94 8.39 -13.47
CA TRP A 453 22.17 7.78 -12.95
C TRP A 453 21.92 6.65 -11.94
N LEU A 454 20.85 6.75 -11.15
CA LEU A 454 20.45 5.71 -10.19
C LEU A 454 19.90 4.45 -10.87
N LYS A 455 19.35 4.58 -12.08
CA LYS A 455 18.82 3.49 -12.92
C LYS A 455 17.65 2.73 -12.29
N TYR A 456 17.94 1.73 -11.47
CA TYR A 456 16.93 0.88 -10.82
C TYR A 456 16.91 1.10 -9.30
N ASP A 457 17.82 1.92 -8.78
CA ASP A 457 17.85 2.30 -7.38
C ASP A 457 16.84 3.44 -7.14
N PRO A 458 15.95 3.32 -6.14
CA PRO A 458 14.96 4.37 -5.83
C PRO A 458 15.58 5.66 -5.28
N GLY A 459 16.85 5.66 -4.87
CA GLY A 459 17.53 6.86 -4.41
C GLY A 459 16.99 7.44 -3.11
N ARG A 460 16.47 6.61 -2.19
CA ARG A 460 15.74 6.95 -0.94
C ARG A 460 16.27 8.10 -0.07
N ASN A 461 17.53 8.50 -0.20
CA ASN A 461 18.06 9.65 0.53
C ASN A 461 18.32 10.81 -0.44
N LEU A 462 18.95 10.53 -1.59
CA LEU A 462 19.31 11.55 -2.56
C LEU A 462 18.09 12.22 -3.17
N ILE A 463 17.11 11.44 -3.64
CA ILE A 463 15.92 11.96 -4.31
C ILE A 463 14.99 12.66 -3.31
N ASN A 464 14.91 12.16 -2.07
CA ASN A 464 14.22 12.84 -0.97
C ASN A 464 14.83 14.21 -0.68
N ASP A 465 16.16 14.31 -0.64
CA ASP A 465 16.87 15.59 -0.48
C ASP A 465 16.64 16.52 -1.70
N VAL A 466 16.51 15.99 -2.93
CA VAL A 466 16.19 16.80 -4.13
C VAL A 466 14.76 17.34 -4.09
N LEU A 467 13.76 16.52 -3.77
CA LEU A 467 12.35 16.96 -3.72
C LEU A 467 12.00 17.72 -2.42
N ASN A 468 12.87 17.70 -1.41
CA ASN A 468 12.62 18.21 -0.06
C ASN A 468 11.44 17.54 0.67
N VAL A 469 11.33 16.22 0.56
CA VAL A 469 10.26 15.43 1.22
C VAL A 469 10.88 14.42 2.20
N GLY A 470 10.61 14.59 3.49
CA GLY A 470 11.32 13.88 4.55
C GLY A 470 12.81 14.25 4.62
N CYS A 471 13.17 15.48 4.24
CA CYS A 471 14.52 16.02 4.29
C CYS A 471 14.74 16.78 5.60
N ASP A 472 15.87 16.52 6.26
CA ASP A 472 16.23 17.19 7.53
C ASP A 472 17.12 18.45 7.32
N ASP A 473 17.45 18.80 6.07
CA ASP A 473 18.49 19.80 5.75
C ASP A 473 18.16 20.59 4.47
N GLU A 474 17.41 21.69 4.65
CA GLU A 474 16.97 22.56 3.54
C GLU A 474 18.16 23.22 2.79
N GLU A 475 19.27 23.52 3.47
CA GLU A 475 20.46 24.09 2.84
C GLU A 475 21.05 23.09 1.84
N ARG A 476 21.17 21.82 2.24
CA ARG A 476 21.61 20.74 1.35
C ARG A 476 20.66 20.55 0.18
N HIS A 477 19.36 20.57 0.41
CA HIS A 477 18.36 20.48 -0.66
C HIS A 477 18.61 21.54 -1.74
N ARG A 478 18.74 22.81 -1.36
CA ARG A 478 18.98 23.93 -2.31
C ARG A 478 20.32 23.79 -3.04
N GLU A 479 21.39 23.41 -2.34
CA GLU A 479 22.70 23.15 -2.96
C GLU A 479 22.66 21.99 -3.96
N LEU A 480 21.94 20.92 -3.61
CA LEU A 480 21.85 19.70 -4.40
C LEU A 480 21.04 19.92 -5.67
N VAL A 481 19.87 20.57 -5.58
CA VAL A 481 19.05 20.93 -6.74
C VAL A 481 19.87 21.73 -7.73
N SER A 482 20.50 22.83 -7.27
CA SER A 482 21.32 23.67 -8.13
C SER A 482 22.49 22.90 -8.76
N PHE A 483 23.16 22.02 -8.01
CA PHE A 483 24.26 21.23 -8.57
C PHE A 483 23.80 20.25 -9.65
N LEU A 484 22.70 19.54 -9.43
CA LEU A 484 22.19 18.53 -10.36
C LEU A 484 21.53 19.16 -11.58
N SER A 485 20.75 20.25 -11.43
CA SER A 485 20.11 20.95 -12.54
C SER A 485 21.16 21.57 -13.48
N ASN A 486 22.15 22.28 -12.94
CA ASN A 486 23.28 22.81 -13.74
C ASN A 486 24.02 21.69 -14.49
N ARG A 487 24.19 20.53 -13.86
CA ARG A 487 24.86 19.40 -14.49
C ARG A 487 24.01 18.77 -15.60
N ALA A 488 22.70 18.70 -15.40
CA ALA A 488 21.74 18.27 -16.40
C ALA A 488 21.76 19.18 -17.63
N GLU A 489 21.80 20.50 -17.41
CA GLU A 489 21.90 21.50 -18.47
C GLU A 489 23.22 21.34 -19.26
N GLU A 490 24.37 21.30 -18.57
CA GLU A 490 25.69 21.14 -19.21
C GLU A 490 25.78 19.87 -20.08
N ASP A 491 25.29 18.74 -19.56
CA ASP A 491 25.33 17.46 -20.28
C ASP A 491 24.32 17.44 -21.44
N THR A 492 23.17 18.12 -21.29
CA THR A 492 22.20 18.33 -22.37
C THR A 492 22.79 19.18 -23.49
N GLU A 493 23.41 20.31 -23.17
CA GLU A 493 24.08 21.16 -24.17
C GLU A 493 25.16 20.37 -24.93
N GLN A 494 25.99 19.61 -24.21
CA GLN A 494 27.02 18.76 -24.83
C GLN A 494 26.42 17.72 -25.78
N GLN A 495 25.30 17.09 -25.39
CA GLN A 495 24.59 16.13 -26.22
C GLN A 495 24.00 16.78 -27.47
N LEU A 496 23.35 17.94 -27.33
CA LEU A 496 22.78 18.70 -28.44
C LEU A 496 23.84 19.22 -29.40
N ASP A 497 24.99 19.68 -28.91
CA ASP A 497 26.13 20.10 -29.74
C ASP A 497 26.61 18.97 -30.66
N ALA A 498 26.56 17.73 -30.18
CA ALA A 498 26.87 16.55 -30.98
C ALA A 498 25.76 16.21 -31.98
N ALA A 499 24.48 16.28 -31.58
CA ALA A 499 23.35 15.81 -32.37
C ALA A 499 22.85 16.83 -33.42
N MET A 500 22.78 18.12 -33.07
CA MET A 500 22.19 19.18 -33.89
C MET A 500 22.77 19.29 -35.31
N PRO A 501 24.10 19.16 -35.55
CA PRO A 501 24.67 19.17 -36.91
C PRO A 501 24.16 18.03 -37.82
N HIS A 502 23.57 16.99 -37.24
CA HIS A 502 23.08 15.81 -37.94
C HIS A 502 21.55 15.77 -38.07
N VAL A 503 20.85 16.75 -37.49
CA VAL A 503 19.39 16.90 -37.65
C VAL A 503 19.09 17.24 -39.11
N LYS A 504 18.32 16.37 -39.76
CA LYS A 504 17.81 16.58 -41.11
C LYS A 504 16.49 17.33 -41.03
N HIS A 505 16.25 18.22 -41.99
CA HIS A 505 15.04 19.03 -42.07
C HIS A 505 14.40 18.89 -43.44
N GLU A 506 13.08 18.75 -43.48
CA GLU A 506 12.26 18.93 -44.67
C GLU A 506 10.91 19.57 -44.31
N ARG A 507 10.23 20.10 -45.34
CA ARG A 507 8.88 20.66 -45.23
C ARG A 507 7.89 19.64 -45.77
N LEU A 508 6.88 19.28 -44.99
CA LEU A 508 5.85 18.32 -45.38
C LEU A 508 4.79 18.96 -46.29
N ALA A 509 3.94 18.11 -46.88
CA ALA A 509 2.82 18.55 -47.70
C ALA A 509 1.78 19.37 -46.89
N SER A 510 1.62 19.04 -45.61
CA SER A 510 0.85 19.78 -44.60
C SER A 510 1.45 21.14 -44.22
N GLU A 511 2.60 21.52 -44.79
CA GLU A 511 3.40 22.68 -44.38
C GLU A 511 4.00 22.57 -42.96
N ALA A 512 3.92 21.44 -42.27
CA ALA A 512 4.68 21.23 -41.05
C ALA A 512 6.19 21.10 -41.33
N HIS A 513 7.03 21.51 -40.37
CA HIS A 513 8.45 21.23 -40.35
C HIS A 513 8.71 19.82 -39.84
N LEU A 514 9.38 18.96 -40.61
CA LEU A 514 9.83 17.66 -40.14
C LEU A 514 11.33 17.68 -39.87
N TYR A 515 11.72 17.39 -38.63
CA TYR A 515 13.09 17.17 -38.21
C TYR A 515 13.33 15.70 -37.91
N ARG A 516 14.45 15.15 -38.40
CA ARG A 516 14.81 13.74 -38.21
C ARG A 516 16.26 13.60 -37.77
N VAL A 517 16.51 12.77 -36.76
CA VAL A 517 17.86 12.51 -36.24
C VAL A 517 18.04 11.05 -35.84
N ASP A 518 19.14 10.45 -36.29
CA ASP A 518 19.55 9.10 -35.86
C ASP A 518 20.28 9.22 -34.52
N VAL A 519 19.54 9.08 -33.42
CA VAL A 519 20.06 9.26 -32.05
C VAL A 519 20.98 8.11 -31.61
N GLU A 520 21.00 7.00 -32.34
CA GLU A 520 21.95 5.90 -32.10
C GLU A 520 23.33 6.21 -32.67
N ASN A 521 23.39 6.87 -33.83
CA ASN A 521 24.66 7.16 -34.53
C ASN A 521 25.17 8.59 -34.30
N HIS A 522 24.30 9.53 -33.92
CA HIS A 522 24.62 10.95 -33.83
C HIS A 522 24.42 11.56 -32.44
N ALA A 523 24.25 10.74 -31.41
CA ALA A 523 24.21 11.18 -30.01
C ALA A 523 25.11 10.28 -29.14
N TYR A 524 25.55 10.76 -27.97
CA TYR A 524 26.31 9.92 -27.04
C TYR A 524 25.37 8.91 -26.38
N ARG A 525 25.80 7.65 -26.36
CA ARG A 525 25.04 6.54 -25.76
C ARG A 525 25.43 6.35 -24.31
N PHE A 526 24.46 5.96 -23.48
CA PHE A 526 24.63 5.70 -22.05
C PHE A 526 25.09 6.94 -21.25
N THR A 527 24.79 8.12 -21.77
CA THR A 527 24.99 9.44 -21.14
C THR A 527 23.66 10.16 -21.05
N TYR A 528 23.58 11.16 -20.18
CA TYR A 528 22.43 12.06 -20.12
C TYR A 528 22.53 13.11 -21.25
N PRO A 529 21.40 13.56 -21.81
CA PRO A 529 20.07 12.97 -21.70
C PRO A 529 19.90 11.67 -22.52
N PRO A 530 18.98 10.78 -22.13
CA PRO A 530 18.62 9.59 -22.93
C PRO A 530 18.02 9.96 -24.30
N PRO A 531 17.87 9.01 -25.24
CA PRO A 531 17.33 9.27 -26.57
C PRO A 531 15.99 10.01 -26.61
N GLY A 532 15.07 9.68 -25.68
CA GLY A 532 13.78 10.36 -25.56
C GLY A 532 13.92 11.84 -25.25
N LYS A 533 14.61 12.15 -24.15
CA LYS A 533 14.87 13.54 -23.73
C LYS A 533 15.74 14.29 -24.74
N THR A 534 16.76 13.66 -25.34
CA THR A 534 17.53 14.24 -26.46
C THR A 534 16.62 14.67 -27.62
N THR A 535 15.62 13.84 -27.97
CA THR A 535 14.66 14.15 -29.04
C THR A 535 13.73 15.29 -28.64
N GLY A 536 13.28 15.33 -27.38
CA GLY A 536 12.50 16.42 -26.80
C GLY A 536 13.24 17.75 -26.84
N GLU A 537 14.49 17.79 -26.39
CA GLU A 537 15.33 18.99 -26.40
C GLU A 537 15.61 19.53 -27.82
N ILE A 538 15.84 18.63 -28.77
CA ILE A 538 15.93 19.01 -30.19
C ILE A 538 14.59 19.61 -30.65
N HIS A 539 13.48 18.99 -30.29
CA HIS A 539 12.14 19.47 -30.65
C HIS A 539 11.87 20.87 -30.09
N ASP A 540 12.05 21.09 -28.80
CA ASP A 540 11.79 22.37 -28.14
C ASP A 540 12.63 23.50 -28.76
N ARG A 541 13.91 23.22 -29.06
CA ARG A 541 14.79 24.16 -29.76
C ARG A 541 14.30 24.50 -31.16
N LYS A 542 13.76 23.51 -31.89
CA LYS A 542 13.24 23.70 -33.26
C LYS A 542 11.89 24.40 -33.30
N VAL A 543 11.01 24.13 -32.35
CA VAL A 543 9.76 24.88 -32.16
C VAL A 543 10.08 26.35 -31.94
N LYS A 544 10.98 26.67 -31.00
CA LYS A 544 11.39 28.04 -30.69
C LYS A 544 12.11 28.75 -31.84
N GLU A 545 12.96 28.05 -32.59
CA GLU A 545 13.67 28.60 -33.76
C GLU A 545 12.71 28.91 -34.93
N THR A 546 11.64 28.14 -35.05
CA THR A 546 10.76 28.17 -36.24
C THR A 546 9.52 29.03 -36.02
N GLY A 547 8.82 28.85 -34.89
CA GLY A 547 7.54 29.50 -34.60
C GLY A 547 6.36 29.03 -35.48
N GLU A 548 6.49 27.88 -36.14
CA GLU A 548 5.47 27.23 -36.98
C GLU A 548 5.36 25.75 -36.58
N PRO A 549 4.32 25.01 -37.00
CA PRO A 549 4.13 23.61 -36.63
C PRO A 549 5.36 22.73 -36.92
N VAL A 550 5.76 21.94 -35.92
CA VAL A 550 6.97 21.10 -35.94
C VAL A 550 6.63 19.66 -35.60
N ILE A 551 7.27 18.74 -36.30
CA ILE A 551 7.37 17.32 -35.97
C ILE A 551 8.86 16.97 -35.84
N THR A 552 9.24 16.27 -34.78
CA THR A 552 10.61 15.77 -34.58
C THR A 552 10.59 14.27 -34.36
N ILE A 553 11.41 13.55 -35.15
CA ILE A 553 11.61 12.11 -35.04
C ILE A 553 13.06 11.82 -34.65
N GLY A 554 13.28 11.33 -33.44
CA GLY A 554 14.53 10.76 -33.01
C GLY A 554 14.49 9.24 -33.12
N TYR A 555 15.30 8.64 -33.98
CA TYR A 555 15.21 7.21 -34.25
C TYR A 555 16.51 6.46 -33.98
N GLY A 556 16.36 5.24 -33.48
CA GLY A 556 17.45 4.31 -33.23
C GLY A 556 17.50 3.15 -34.23
N PRO A 557 18.07 2.01 -33.85
CA PRO A 557 18.10 0.83 -34.71
C PRO A 557 16.72 0.15 -34.82
N ASP A 558 15.93 0.14 -33.76
CA ASP A 558 14.68 -0.62 -33.58
C ASP A 558 13.58 0.19 -32.87
N PHE A 559 13.72 1.52 -32.79
CA PHE A 559 12.73 2.41 -32.21
C PHE A 559 12.73 3.79 -32.89
N ALA A 560 11.64 4.53 -32.69
CA ALA A 560 11.53 5.95 -32.98
C ALA A 560 10.74 6.66 -31.87
N VAL A 561 11.24 7.82 -31.45
CA VAL A 561 10.58 8.76 -30.53
C VAL A 561 10.02 9.91 -31.37
N LEU A 562 8.76 10.25 -31.11
CA LEU A 562 7.97 11.20 -31.87
C LEU A 562 7.54 12.34 -30.96
N ARG A 563 7.73 13.58 -31.43
CA ARG A 563 7.24 14.81 -30.79
C ARG A 563 6.59 15.70 -31.86
N SER A 564 5.46 16.31 -31.56
CA SER A 564 4.86 17.36 -32.38
C SER A 564 4.40 18.57 -31.58
N ASP A 565 4.38 19.71 -32.26
CA ASP A 565 3.82 20.98 -31.82
C ASP A 565 3.00 21.54 -32.99
N GLY A 566 1.72 21.84 -32.76
CA GLY A 566 0.80 22.32 -33.80
C GLY A 566 0.41 21.28 -34.86
N VAL A 567 0.70 19.99 -34.63
CA VAL A 567 0.33 18.88 -35.54
C VAL A 567 -0.25 17.73 -34.73
N ARG A 568 -1.42 17.23 -35.16
CA ARG A 568 -2.09 16.09 -34.54
C ARG A 568 -1.54 14.77 -35.08
N LEU A 569 -0.86 14.01 -34.24
CA LEU A 569 -0.30 12.69 -34.53
C LEU A 569 -1.09 11.61 -33.79
N ASP A 570 -2.06 10.99 -34.44
CA ASP A 570 -2.77 9.84 -33.88
C ASP A 570 -1.85 8.60 -33.89
N ILE A 571 -1.01 8.47 -32.85
CA ILE A 571 0.01 7.41 -32.77
C ILE A 571 -0.61 6.01 -32.74
N PRO A 572 -1.68 5.73 -31.97
CA PRO A 572 -2.35 4.43 -31.99
C PRO A 572 -2.88 4.04 -33.39
N GLU A 573 -3.50 4.99 -34.10
CA GLU A 573 -3.95 4.77 -35.48
C GLU A 573 -2.75 4.50 -36.40
N MET A 574 -1.70 5.32 -36.33
CA MET A 574 -0.48 5.14 -37.12
C MET A 574 0.18 3.77 -36.87
N VAL A 575 0.26 3.30 -35.62
CA VAL A 575 0.81 1.97 -35.28
C VAL A 575 -0.03 0.86 -35.92
N THR A 576 -1.36 0.97 -35.86
CA THR A 576 -2.28 0.00 -36.48
C THR A 576 -2.06 -0.07 -37.99
N GLU A 577 -2.07 1.09 -38.66
CA GLU A 577 -1.87 1.16 -40.10
C GLU A 577 -0.48 0.68 -40.52
N LEU A 578 0.57 1.04 -39.78
CA LEU A 578 1.95 0.59 -40.06
C LEU A 578 2.08 -0.93 -39.97
N ASN A 579 1.35 -1.59 -39.05
CA ASN A 579 1.33 -3.04 -38.96
C ASN A 579 0.62 -3.71 -40.15
N GLU A 580 -0.44 -3.09 -40.67
CA GLU A 580 -1.15 -3.58 -41.85
C GLU A 580 -0.33 -3.40 -43.14
N GLU A 581 0.33 -2.25 -43.29
CA GLU A 581 1.05 -1.87 -44.51
C GLU A 581 2.47 -2.46 -44.58
N VAL A 582 3.20 -2.46 -43.47
CA VAL A 582 4.60 -2.88 -43.42
C VAL A 582 4.69 -4.32 -42.92
N VAL A 583 4.41 -5.27 -43.81
CA VAL A 583 4.47 -6.71 -43.50
C VAL A 583 5.86 -7.09 -42.97
N GLY A 584 5.89 -7.62 -41.74
CA GLY A 584 7.12 -7.99 -41.03
C GLY A 584 7.81 -6.83 -40.30
N GLY A 585 7.22 -5.63 -40.30
CA GLY A 585 7.67 -4.45 -39.55
C GLY A 585 7.64 -4.66 -38.04
N GLY A 586 6.65 -5.43 -37.55
CA GLY A 586 6.49 -5.76 -36.13
C GLY A 586 6.41 -4.48 -35.30
N VAL A 587 5.56 -3.54 -35.74
CA VAL A 587 5.46 -2.22 -35.12
C VAL A 587 4.64 -2.37 -33.84
N SER A 588 5.12 -1.78 -32.76
CA SER A 588 4.38 -1.69 -31.50
C SER A 588 4.76 -0.41 -30.77
N GLY A 589 4.02 -0.06 -29.73
CA GLY A 589 4.21 1.18 -28.97
C GLY A 589 2.92 1.99 -28.92
N GLY A 590 3.03 3.18 -28.35
CA GLY A 590 1.88 4.01 -28.03
C GLY A 590 2.29 5.47 -27.78
N GLY A 591 1.33 6.26 -27.35
CA GLY A 591 1.48 7.68 -27.10
C GLY A 591 0.17 8.44 -27.25
N HIS A 592 0.24 9.74 -27.02
CA HIS A 592 -0.86 10.69 -27.22
C HIS A 592 -0.77 11.38 -28.58
N LEU A 593 -1.67 12.35 -28.82
CA LEU A 593 -1.76 13.11 -30.07
C LEU A 593 -0.52 13.96 -30.41
N VAL A 594 0.39 14.20 -29.45
CA VAL A 594 1.57 15.07 -29.65
C VAL A 594 2.90 14.39 -29.31
N VAL A 595 2.85 13.22 -28.70
CA VAL A 595 4.02 12.56 -28.16
C VAL A 595 3.83 11.05 -28.18
N GLY A 596 4.85 10.33 -28.64
CA GLY A 596 4.79 8.87 -28.61
C GLY A 596 6.13 8.21 -28.91
N SER A 597 6.14 6.89 -28.82
CA SER A 597 7.28 6.10 -29.26
C SER A 597 6.80 4.80 -29.89
N ILE A 598 7.53 4.37 -30.92
CA ILE A 598 7.28 3.09 -31.59
C ILE A 598 8.55 2.24 -31.56
N LYS A 599 8.37 0.93 -31.47
CA LYS A 599 9.38 -0.10 -31.70
C LYS A 599 9.09 -0.82 -33.00
N PHE A 600 10.12 -1.33 -33.64
CA PHE A 600 10.01 -2.09 -34.88
C PHE A 600 11.20 -3.02 -35.07
N VAL A 601 11.04 -4.02 -35.94
CA VAL A 601 12.15 -4.91 -36.29
C VAL A 601 13.28 -4.10 -36.93
N LYS A 602 14.49 -4.17 -36.36
CA LYS A 602 15.67 -3.42 -36.83
C LYS A 602 15.92 -3.47 -38.34
N GLY A 603 15.67 -4.63 -38.96
CA GLY A 603 15.85 -4.83 -40.41
C GLY A 603 14.82 -4.10 -41.29
N MET A 604 13.71 -3.66 -40.71
CA MET A 604 12.59 -2.98 -41.36
C MET A 604 12.57 -1.48 -41.11
N ARG A 605 13.61 -0.94 -40.43
CA ARG A 605 13.68 0.45 -40.00
C ARG A 605 13.40 1.45 -41.12
N GLU A 606 14.04 1.30 -42.28
CA GLU A 606 13.85 2.25 -43.38
C GLU A 606 12.41 2.23 -43.88
N GLN A 607 11.82 1.04 -44.06
CA GLN A 607 10.44 0.89 -44.53
C GLN A 607 9.42 1.47 -43.54
N VAL A 608 9.62 1.22 -42.24
CA VAL A 608 8.73 1.73 -41.18
C VAL A 608 8.83 3.25 -41.08
N LEU A 609 10.06 3.81 -41.05
CA LEU A 609 10.24 5.26 -40.96
C LEU A 609 9.73 6.01 -42.19
N ASP A 610 9.93 5.47 -43.40
CA ASP A 610 9.42 6.08 -44.62
C ASP A 610 7.88 6.09 -44.62
N ALA A 611 7.23 4.97 -44.26
CA ALA A 611 5.77 4.90 -44.13
C ALA A 611 5.22 5.82 -43.03
N LEU A 612 5.91 5.90 -41.88
CA LEU A 612 5.54 6.81 -40.79
C LEU A 612 5.60 8.27 -41.25
N VAL A 613 6.65 8.66 -41.97
CA VAL A 613 6.77 10.03 -42.51
C VAL A 613 5.69 10.34 -43.53
N GLU A 614 5.29 9.37 -44.35
CA GLU A 614 4.19 9.54 -45.31
C GLU A 614 2.87 9.83 -44.58
N LYS A 615 2.58 9.09 -43.50
CA LYS A 615 1.40 9.34 -42.65
C LYS A 615 1.44 10.70 -41.97
N MET A 616 2.60 11.08 -41.43
CA MET A 616 2.79 12.41 -40.81
C MET A 616 2.66 13.56 -41.81
N ALA A 617 2.92 13.32 -43.10
CA ALA A 617 2.75 14.34 -44.14
C ALA A 617 1.27 14.63 -44.43
N ASP A 618 0.38 13.68 -44.15
CA ASP A 618 -1.06 13.79 -44.31
C ASP A 618 -1.77 14.23 -43.01
N ALA A 619 -1.03 14.34 -41.89
CA ALA A 619 -1.56 14.75 -40.60
C ALA A 619 -2.09 16.20 -40.60
N GLU A 620 -3.19 16.42 -39.89
CA GLU A 620 -3.85 17.72 -39.79
C GLU A 620 -3.06 18.68 -38.87
N LEU A 621 -2.95 19.94 -39.30
CA LEU A 621 -2.47 21.01 -38.45
C LEU A 621 -3.55 21.38 -37.43
N ASP A 622 -3.13 21.62 -36.20
CA ASP A 622 -4.03 21.93 -35.09
C ASP A 622 -3.44 23.07 -34.27
N GLU A 623 -4.02 24.27 -34.38
CA GLU A 623 -3.53 25.47 -33.70
C GLU A 623 -3.68 25.37 -32.16
N ASP A 624 -4.62 24.55 -31.67
CA ASP A 624 -4.83 24.34 -30.23
C ASP A 624 -3.68 23.49 -29.63
N LEU A 625 -2.96 22.74 -30.47
CA LEU A 625 -1.77 21.97 -30.09
C LEU A 625 -0.47 22.77 -30.22
N GLN A 626 -0.52 24.04 -30.62
CA GLN A 626 0.68 24.86 -30.87
C GLN A 626 1.08 25.67 -29.64
N SER A 627 2.21 25.32 -29.00
CA SER A 627 2.73 26.01 -27.81
C SER A 627 3.04 27.49 -28.02
N THR A 628 3.37 27.90 -29.25
CA THR A 628 3.71 29.29 -29.59
C THR A 628 2.50 30.22 -29.74
N THR A 629 1.29 29.68 -29.90
CA THR A 629 0.06 30.46 -30.12
C THR A 629 -0.71 30.72 -28.83
N VAL A 630 -0.61 29.81 -27.85
CA VAL A 630 -1.29 29.89 -26.55
C VAL A 630 -0.73 31.04 -25.67
N GLY A 631 0.54 31.41 -25.83
CA GLY A 631 1.16 32.52 -25.09
C GLY A 631 0.78 33.94 -25.55
N HIS A 632 0.01 34.10 -26.63
CA HIS A 632 -0.32 35.41 -27.20
C HIS A 632 -1.78 35.85 -27.06
N GLN A 633 -2.65 35.07 -26.41
CA GLN A 633 -4.05 35.47 -26.15
C GLN A 633 -4.30 36.07 -24.76
N GLN A 634 -3.26 36.31 -23.94
CA GLN A 634 -3.40 37.01 -22.64
C GLN A 634 -3.15 38.52 -22.69
N ASP A 635 -2.84 39.10 -23.86
CA ASP A 635 -2.74 40.55 -24.04
C ASP A 635 -3.79 41.04 -25.07
N ASP A 636 -5.08 41.04 -24.70
CA ASP A 636 -6.06 42.04 -25.12
C ASP A 636 -7.30 42.11 -24.20
#